data_AF-D0LWU7-F1
#
_entry.id   AF-D0LWU7-F1
#
_cell.length_a   1.000
_cell.length_b   1.000
_cell.length_c   1.000
_cell.angle_alpha   90.00
_cell.angle_beta   90.00
_cell.angle_gamma   90.00
#
_symmetry.space_group_name_H-M   'P 1'
#
loop_
_entity.id
_entity.type
_entity.pdbx_description
1 polymer ?
#
loop_
_entity_poly.entity_id
_entity_poly.type
_entity_poly.pdbx_seq_one_letter_code
_entity_poly.pdbx_strand_id
1 'polypeptide(L)'
;MSTHAPTPESPADAAAAEEPREVLARFDVSGARGDAGKHGNAGANGYNHGDYGGSGGAGQPGRNGQHAGDLDLHLRPGDADGTVHVSGTSSIAEEGKRSIDTELAFGSGGHIKLRACGGDGGRGGDGGNGGDGAKGRPGDDATRYSSGSNGGSGGNGGAGGMGGNGGDGGNGGDIAIHVDERDTHLLMLLTHDTRAGNGGTAGVGGIGGAGGPGGKGGDSYSWTEYESYTDSEGNSQTRSVRHSKSGGWDGPRGAKGSTPAHNAHPGAAGKPGSFAIHVNADGKRSSYTECYDLRLVDFDHRSENRDCVYEPQETVEVFDLVVENTGGMPLPAHHDVQLSLRRGGHVEPLDEFVTVPRGLKAGEQHLFTGHVLRFVIGSWQPKGPDEPLELVENITQRAHLPAIARDFVGFESQRTRGLGEFVIRFPVRAEPIEALYSIAPGETTRVRLRIDNQSLAALGARSPSGRRLSVGLGLAYSELGDEHLVFRDHTGKRGSLAEGWQHELDLLEGGDGIGIDLELGFTTDAPEYLSVTVWLSLELGFIDTPAETRPIQYRAFTIRVARRYQHDPDADLLLVVNHRMERAALEAWEQLAQRLGVGLALWDVSLEGHFDLETPVAGGPSLLEQFAGKTMLLCDNTMDTAIGSAHAHELLVKEQLFAAASQGINLAFLGRGVEIDSLLVPTHEHKRDVLSEASLAIATRGNPVDSTGALLRVLAETQAARTAAYAPWTQSLTVHKRQWLWREPDEDMLRERAEALQHELSVAYPERRFLVVWDAQLEVASKLLWIKRWRLGTLTVHSTLDTAAGTLVHEQMDDTQIYDPARIASIDTLMALLLTRSFEEKLTRLDELLSAELLAPPTSDEVDALEHASEMQRELEKQLEPAADDADDADEEDAAAYDAQVDGRIALVRAVSDALCVDLLNEQRALLHQRWRSGLSSADLRARLSLLRRLAEFRPRMTPEPVTPLGRELIRLSARLRRAFLSEVRLWERLPPFLFLRRAPLLRRVSLSLLDQFFTGVFGAKDDRDASRRYRGTLAQASLARALAALELGYEQAQQHTRLPDGPAAHCHELLLAPIERSGVTTDAEVLLDGSTRVLSQHDYDELRAADEAAGERCQELVRASKNARSALLVNADA
;
A
#
# COMPACT_ATOMS: atom_id res chain seq x y z
N MET A 1 8.98 -0.91 8.02
CA MET A 1 9.06 -1.05 6.54
C MET A 1 9.37 -2.50 6.22
N SER A 2 8.39 -3.26 5.71
CA SER A 2 8.50 -4.69 5.43
C SER A 2 8.84 -4.91 3.95
N THR A 3 9.96 -5.55 3.65
CA THR A 3 10.41 -5.84 2.29
C THR A 3 9.90 -7.20 1.81
N HIS A 4 9.22 -7.21 0.66
CA HIS A 4 8.78 -8.44 -0.02
C HIS A 4 9.98 -9.21 -0.61
N ALA A 5 10.02 -10.51 -0.35
CA ALA A 5 10.98 -11.44 -0.94
C ALA A 5 10.59 -11.79 -2.40
N PRO A 6 11.55 -11.89 -3.35
CA PRO A 6 11.28 -12.35 -4.71
C PRO A 6 11.28 -13.88 -4.81
N THR A 7 10.38 -14.40 -5.65
CA THR A 7 10.26 -15.81 -6.07
C THR A 7 11.52 -16.36 -6.76
N PRO A 8 11.82 -17.68 -6.65
CA PRO A 8 13.06 -18.26 -7.15
C PRO A 8 13.03 -18.44 -8.68
N GLU A 9 14.05 -17.91 -9.33
CA GLU A 9 14.35 -18.14 -10.74
C GLU A 9 14.82 -19.59 -10.99
N SER A 10 14.58 -20.07 -12.21
CA SER A 10 14.89 -21.41 -12.72
C SER A 10 16.40 -21.75 -12.64
N PRO A 11 16.81 -23.01 -12.34
CA PRO A 11 18.22 -23.39 -12.15
C PRO A 11 19.14 -23.28 -13.39
N ALA A 12 18.60 -22.87 -14.55
CA ALA A 12 19.35 -22.85 -15.81
C ALA A 12 20.04 -21.51 -16.11
N ASP A 13 19.63 -20.40 -15.48
CA ASP A 13 20.16 -19.06 -15.76
C ASP A 13 21.21 -18.56 -14.74
N ALA A 14 21.47 -19.32 -13.67
CA ALA A 14 22.39 -18.94 -12.59
C ALA A 14 23.90 -19.08 -12.92
N ALA A 15 24.28 -19.49 -14.14
CA ALA A 15 25.68 -19.67 -14.53
C ALA A 15 26.33 -18.43 -15.19
N ALA A 16 25.62 -17.30 -15.29
CA ALA A 16 26.02 -16.18 -16.15
C ALA A 16 26.35 -14.85 -15.43
N ALA A 17 26.61 -14.85 -14.12
CA ALA A 17 26.99 -13.63 -13.41
C ALA A 17 28.09 -13.87 -12.35
N GLU A 18 29.22 -14.45 -12.76
CA GLU A 18 30.51 -14.10 -12.12
C GLU A 18 31.14 -13.00 -12.97
N GLU A 19 31.64 -11.93 -12.33
CA GLU A 19 32.46 -10.92 -13.03
C GLU A 19 33.55 -11.61 -13.87
N PRO A 20 33.88 -11.12 -15.08
CA PRO A 20 34.88 -11.75 -15.92
C PRO A 20 36.25 -11.67 -15.24
N ARG A 21 36.59 -12.74 -14.50
CA ARG A 21 37.94 -12.93 -13.97
C ARG A 21 38.92 -12.84 -15.14
N GLU A 22 40.01 -12.13 -14.93
CA GLU A 22 41.03 -11.87 -15.94
C GLU A 22 41.49 -13.17 -16.63
N VAL A 23 41.47 -13.25 -17.95
CA VAL A 23 41.95 -14.45 -18.66
C VAL A 23 43.44 -14.27 -18.94
N LEU A 24 44.30 -15.03 -18.28
CA LEU A 24 45.76 -14.96 -18.45
C LEU A 24 46.17 -15.40 -19.86
N ALA A 25 45.55 -16.47 -20.36
CA ALA A 25 45.68 -16.94 -21.73
C ALA A 25 44.46 -17.79 -22.11
N ARG A 26 44.18 -17.87 -23.42
CA ARG A 26 43.12 -18.72 -23.97
C ARG A 26 43.69 -19.62 -25.06
N PHE A 27 43.54 -20.93 -24.86
CA PHE A 27 43.84 -21.95 -25.87
C PHE A 27 42.51 -22.56 -26.31
N ASP A 28 42.08 -22.20 -27.52
CA ASP A 28 40.78 -22.59 -28.06
C ASP A 28 40.93 -23.36 -29.36
N VAL A 29 40.56 -24.63 -29.32
CA VAL A 29 40.53 -25.55 -30.46
C VAL A 29 39.10 -25.99 -30.76
N SER A 30 38.10 -25.19 -30.38
CA SER A 30 36.69 -25.52 -30.59
C SER A 30 36.33 -25.60 -32.08
N GLY A 31 35.42 -26.52 -32.41
CA GLY A 31 34.91 -26.67 -33.76
C GLY A 31 33.97 -25.53 -34.18
N ALA A 32 33.99 -25.18 -35.47
CA ALA A 32 33.06 -24.24 -36.06
C ALA A 32 31.62 -24.79 -36.10
N ARG A 33 30.65 -23.88 -35.97
CA ARG A 33 29.23 -24.17 -36.14
C ARG A 33 28.90 -24.50 -37.60
N GLY A 34 28.02 -25.48 -37.82
CA GLY A 34 27.52 -25.86 -39.13
C GLY A 34 26.56 -24.83 -39.73
N ASP A 35 26.67 -24.61 -41.04
CA ASP A 35 25.79 -23.71 -41.80
C ASP A 35 24.34 -24.22 -41.85
N ALA A 36 23.38 -23.30 -41.81
CA ALA A 36 21.98 -23.64 -42.02
C ALA A 36 21.69 -24.09 -43.47
N GLY A 37 20.76 -25.03 -43.61
CA GLY A 37 20.23 -25.49 -44.89
C GLY A 37 19.34 -24.43 -45.53
N LYS A 38 19.38 -24.34 -46.86
CA LYS A 38 18.54 -23.41 -47.62
C LYS A 38 17.08 -23.86 -47.66
N HIS A 39 16.16 -22.92 -47.55
CA HIS A 39 14.73 -23.18 -47.69
C HIS A 39 14.35 -23.59 -49.12
N GLY A 40 13.28 -24.38 -49.24
CA GLY A 40 12.68 -24.75 -50.52
C GLY A 40 11.82 -23.62 -51.10
N ASN A 41 11.83 -23.49 -52.42
CA ASN A 41 11.03 -22.48 -53.11
C ASN A 41 9.54 -22.85 -53.12
N ALA A 42 8.65 -21.87 -53.00
CA ALA A 42 7.21 -22.13 -53.14
C ALA A 42 6.84 -22.54 -54.57
N GLY A 43 5.82 -23.38 -54.70
CA GLY A 43 5.21 -23.75 -55.97
C GLY A 43 4.34 -22.64 -56.53
N ALA A 44 4.31 -22.50 -57.86
CA ALA A 44 3.50 -21.49 -58.53
C ALA A 44 2.01 -21.87 -58.53
N ASN A 45 1.10 -20.90 -58.43
CA ASN A 45 -0.33 -21.16 -58.56
C ASN A 45 -0.71 -21.48 -60.02
N GLY A 46 -1.77 -22.26 -60.22
CA GLY A 46 -2.38 -22.46 -61.54
C GLY A 46 -2.93 -21.14 -62.09
N TYR A 47 -2.79 -20.90 -63.39
CA TYR A 47 -3.14 -19.61 -64.00
C TYR A 47 -4.41 -19.67 -64.86
N ASN A 48 -4.56 -20.70 -65.70
CA ASN A 48 -5.73 -20.85 -66.57
C ASN A 48 -6.80 -21.74 -65.96
N HIS A 49 -8.01 -21.71 -66.53
CA HIS A 49 -9.13 -22.44 -65.97
C HIS A 49 -8.89 -23.95 -65.85
N GLY A 50 -8.89 -24.46 -64.63
CA GLY A 50 -8.63 -25.87 -64.34
C GLY A 50 -7.13 -26.23 -64.15
N ASP A 51 -6.21 -25.26 -64.24
CA ASP A 51 -4.77 -25.51 -64.06
C ASP A 51 -4.41 -25.94 -62.65
N TYR A 52 -3.47 -26.88 -62.54
CA TYR A 52 -2.93 -27.36 -61.28
C TYR A 52 -1.91 -26.38 -60.68
N GLY A 53 -1.89 -26.25 -59.37
CA GLY A 53 -0.81 -25.59 -58.65
C GLY A 53 0.48 -26.42 -58.70
N GLY A 54 1.63 -25.74 -58.83
CA GLY A 54 2.96 -26.33 -58.79
C GLY A 54 3.36 -26.76 -57.39
N SER A 55 4.22 -27.77 -57.28
CA SER A 55 4.69 -28.24 -55.96
C SER A 55 5.79 -27.35 -55.40
N GLY A 56 5.84 -27.20 -54.08
CA GLY A 56 6.94 -26.54 -53.39
C GLY A 56 8.21 -27.40 -53.38
N GLY A 57 9.37 -26.75 -53.44
CA GLY A 57 10.68 -27.39 -53.37
C GLY A 57 11.02 -27.85 -51.95
N ALA A 58 11.86 -28.88 -51.82
CA ALA A 58 12.34 -29.32 -50.52
C ALA A 58 13.41 -28.36 -49.96
N GLY A 59 13.41 -28.19 -48.63
CA GLY A 59 14.50 -27.53 -47.93
C GLY A 59 15.74 -28.44 -47.86
N GLN A 60 16.92 -27.82 -47.88
CA GLN A 60 18.20 -28.52 -47.79
C GLN A 60 18.53 -28.85 -46.33
N PRO A 61 19.27 -29.94 -46.06
CA PRO A 61 19.75 -30.22 -44.72
C PRO A 61 20.73 -29.15 -44.23
N GLY A 62 20.77 -28.93 -42.91
CA GLY A 62 21.84 -28.18 -42.26
C GLY A 62 23.16 -28.96 -42.29
N ARG A 63 24.29 -28.24 -42.28
CA ARG A 63 25.61 -28.88 -42.18
C ARG A 63 25.90 -29.28 -40.75
N ASN A 64 26.66 -30.36 -40.59
CA ASN A 64 27.12 -30.78 -39.27
C ASN A 64 28.08 -29.73 -38.69
N GLY A 65 28.06 -29.58 -37.37
CA GLY A 65 29.06 -28.84 -36.64
C GLY A 65 30.41 -29.57 -36.68
N GLN A 66 31.48 -28.80 -36.73
CA GLN A 66 32.83 -29.34 -36.77
C GLN A 66 33.19 -29.93 -35.40
N HIS A 67 33.89 -31.06 -35.39
CA HIS A 67 34.48 -31.59 -34.17
C HIS A 67 35.54 -30.62 -33.63
N ALA A 68 35.67 -30.54 -32.32
CA ALA A 68 36.80 -29.82 -31.72
C ALA A 68 38.11 -30.54 -32.01
N GLY A 69 39.19 -29.80 -31.88
CA GLY A 69 40.54 -30.30 -31.83
C GLY A 69 41.00 -30.69 -30.43
N ASP A 70 42.23 -31.20 -30.32
CA ASP A 70 42.80 -31.66 -29.05
C ASP A 70 43.91 -30.72 -28.56
N LEU A 71 44.05 -30.59 -27.23
CA LEU A 71 45.14 -29.89 -26.55
C LEU A 71 46.00 -30.88 -25.77
N ASP A 72 47.32 -30.80 -25.96
CA ASP A 72 48.30 -31.56 -25.18
C ASP A 72 49.37 -30.60 -24.68
N LEU A 73 49.28 -30.19 -23.40
CA LEU A 73 50.06 -29.09 -22.82
C LEU A 73 50.89 -29.54 -21.63
N HIS A 74 52.09 -28.98 -21.50
CA HIS A 74 53.00 -29.09 -20.36
C HIS A 74 53.04 -27.78 -19.58
N LEU A 75 52.90 -27.86 -18.27
CA LEU A 75 53.05 -26.74 -17.33
C LEU A 75 54.32 -26.90 -16.52
N ARG A 76 55.09 -25.82 -16.43
CA ARG A 76 56.27 -25.70 -15.58
C ARG A 76 56.39 -24.26 -15.05
N PRO A 77 57.08 -24.02 -13.94
CA PRO A 77 57.44 -22.67 -13.50
C PRO A 77 58.20 -21.94 -14.63
N GLY A 78 57.93 -20.65 -14.81
CA GLY A 78 58.67 -19.84 -15.76
C GLY A 78 60.03 -19.38 -15.20
N ASP A 79 60.72 -18.53 -15.97
CA ASP A 79 62.08 -18.08 -15.64
C ASP A 79 62.07 -16.96 -14.58
N ALA A 80 60.92 -16.31 -14.38
CA ALA A 80 60.71 -15.27 -13.38
C ALA A 80 59.72 -15.73 -12.30
N ASP A 81 59.87 -15.20 -11.08
CA ASP A 81 58.92 -15.46 -10.00
C ASP A 81 57.52 -14.95 -10.39
N GLY A 82 56.51 -15.79 -10.16
CA GLY A 82 55.13 -15.48 -10.55
C GLY A 82 54.84 -15.65 -12.04
N THR A 83 55.67 -16.40 -12.79
CA THR A 83 55.35 -16.78 -14.17
C THR A 83 55.18 -18.29 -14.33
N VAL A 84 54.33 -18.69 -15.29
CA VAL A 84 54.11 -20.07 -15.71
C VAL A 84 54.46 -20.20 -17.18
N HIS A 85 55.22 -21.24 -17.51
CA HIS A 85 55.56 -21.58 -18.87
C HIS A 85 54.66 -22.72 -19.37
N VAL A 86 53.86 -22.42 -20.39
CA VAL A 86 52.93 -23.34 -21.05
C VAL A 86 53.51 -23.73 -22.40
N SER A 87 53.78 -25.02 -22.60
CA SER A 87 54.29 -25.54 -23.88
C SER A 87 53.50 -26.75 -24.33
N GLY A 88 53.54 -27.14 -25.59
CA GLY A 88 52.86 -28.36 -26.05
C GLY A 88 52.35 -28.24 -27.48
N THR A 89 51.26 -28.94 -27.77
CA THR A 89 50.62 -28.89 -29.09
C THR A 89 49.11 -28.70 -29.00
N SER A 90 48.58 -27.94 -29.95
CA SER A 90 47.16 -27.93 -30.28
C SER A 90 46.98 -28.60 -31.63
N SER A 91 45.92 -29.38 -31.79
CA SER A 91 45.52 -29.92 -33.09
C SER A 91 44.16 -29.37 -33.42
N ILE A 92 43.99 -28.78 -34.60
CA ILE A 92 42.67 -28.37 -35.10
C ILE A 92 42.43 -29.18 -36.38
N ALA A 93 41.25 -29.77 -36.52
CA ALA A 93 40.94 -30.74 -37.57
C ALA A 93 41.26 -30.23 -39.00
N GLU A 94 41.17 -28.93 -39.26
CA GLU A 94 41.46 -28.31 -40.57
C GLU A 94 42.87 -27.70 -40.69
N GLU A 95 43.51 -27.32 -39.58
CA GLU A 95 44.77 -26.56 -39.59
C GLU A 95 46.01 -27.38 -39.20
N GLY A 96 45.80 -28.64 -38.77
CA GLY A 96 46.87 -29.54 -38.35
C GLY A 96 47.38 -29.24 -36.93
N LYS A 97 48.56 -29.79 -36.60
CA LYS A 97 49.20 -29.59 -35.29
C LYS A 97 49.98 -28.27 -35.25
N ARG A 98 49.74 -27.44 -34.25
CA ARG A 98 50.49 -26.21 -33.93
C ARG A 98 51.21 -26.38 -32.61
N SER A 99 52.48 -25.99 -32.56
CA SER A 99 53.23 -25.90 -31.31
C SER A 99 52.79 -24.69 -30.50
N ILE A 100 52.63 -24.88 -29.20
CA ILE A 100 52.41 -23.82 -28.21
C ILE A 100 53.69 -23.72 -27.38
N ASP A 101 54.18 -22.50 -27.18
CA ASP A 101 55.32 -22.20 -26.33
C ASP A 101 55.19 -20.76 -25.85
N THR A 102 54.75 -20.56 -24.61
CA THR A 102 54.44 -19.25 -24.06
C THR A 102 54.70 -19.17 -22.57
N GLU A 103 55.12 -17.99 -22.11
CA GLU A 103 55.32 -17.69 -20.70
C GLU A 103 54.33 -16.61 -20.28
N LEU A 104 53.64 -16.85 -19.16
CA LEU A 104 52.54 -16.04 -18.67
C LEU A 104 52.82 -15.59 -17.24
N ALA A 105 52.76 -14.30 -16.97
CA ALA A 105 52.77 -13.79 -15.60
C ALA A 105 51.40 -13.99 -14.95
N PHE A 106 51.37 -14.42 -13.69
CA PHE A 106 50.15 -14.53 -12.89
C PHE A 106 50.27 -13.71 -11.60
N GLY A 107 49.21 -12.96 -11.29
CA GLY A 107 49.03 -12.30 -10.00
C GLY A 107 48.04 -13.05 -9.12
N SER A 108 47.34 -12.33 -8.24
CA SER A 108 46.24 -12.86 -7.43
C SER A 108 44.95 -13.16 -8.23
N GLY A 109 44.85 -12.63 -9.46
CA GLY A 109 43.68 -12.70 -10.34
C GLY A 109 43.92 -13.44 -11.67
N GLY A 110 42.89 -14.12 -12.17
CA GLY A 110 42.83 -14.73 -13.49
C GLY A 110 43.19 -16.21 -13.67
N HIS A 111 42.87 -16.75 -14.86
CA HIS A 111 43.00 -18.17 -15.22
C HIS A 111 43.48 -18.39 -16.66
N ILE A 112 44.12 -19.53 -16.92
CA ILE A 112 44.38 -20.08 -18.25
C ILE A 112 43.15 -20.87 -18.68
N LYS A 113 42.49 -20.43 -19.76
CA LYS A 113 41.27 -21.04 -20.27
C LYS A 113 41.57 -22.00 -21.41
N LEU A 114 41.21 -23.25 -21.21
CA LEU A 114 41.38 -24.34 -22.17
C LEU A 114 40.02 -24.71 -22.76
N ARG A 115 39.88 -24.72 -24.08
CA ARG A 115 38.59 -24.97 -24.72
C ARG A 115 38.73 -25.89 -25.92
N ALA A 116 37.98 -26.99 -25.89
CA ALA A 116 37.89 -27.97 -26.95
C ALA A 116 36.42 -28.36 -27.17
N CYS A 117 35.55 -27.37 -27.40
CA CYS A 117 34.12 -27.60 -27.57
C CYS A 117 33.78 -28.01 -29.01
N GLY A 118 32.89 -28.98 -29.19
CA GLY A 118 32.34 -29.28 -30.51
C GLY A 118 31.48 -28.13 -31.04
N GLY A 119 31.50 -27.91 -32.35
CA GLY A 119 30.66 -26.89 -33.00
C GLY A 119 29.20 -27.34 -33.08
N ASP A 120 28.25 -26.42 -32.95
CA ASP A 120 26.82 -26.75 -33.09
C ASP A 120 26.46 -27.13 -34.54
N GLY A 121 25.49 -28.01 -34.72
CA GLY A 121 24.93 -28.36 -36.01
C GLY A 121 24.08 -27.23 -36.61
N GLY A 122 24.10 -27.14 -37.93
CA GLY A 122 23.30 -26.20 -38.70
C GLY A 122 21.83 -26.58 -38.73
N ARG A 123 20.93 -25.60 -38.69
CA ARG A 123 19.48 -25.84 -38.81
C ARG A 123 19.13 -26.31 -40.22
N GLY A 124 18.23 -27.28 -40.37
CA GLY A 124 17.67 -27.68 -41.65
C GLY A 124 16.74 -26.63 -42.26
N GLY A 125 16.77 -26.48 -43.58
CA GLY A 125 15.93 -25.54 -44.31
C GLY A 125 14.47 -26.00 -44.37
N ASP A 126 13.53 -25.09 -44.22
CA ASP A 126 12.10 -25.40 -44.36
C ASP A 126 11.72 -25.69 -45.83
N GLY A 127 10.74 -26.56 -46.08
CA GLY A 127 10.20 -26.85 -47.40
C GLY A 127 9.26 -25.75 -47.90
N GLY A 128 9.25 -25.52 -49.21
CA GLY A 128 8.38 -24.52 -49.84
C GLY A 128 6.92 -24.97 -49.88
N ASN A 129 5.97 -24.04 -49.77
CA ASN A 129 4.55 -24.37 -49.90
C ASN A 129 4.18 -24.74 -51.34
N GLY A 130 3.18 -25.60 -51.54
CA GLY A 130 2.61 -25.86 -52.86
C GLY A 130 1.68 -24.73 -53.30
N GLY A 131 1.63 -24.47 -54.60
CA GLY A 131 0.75 -23.45 -55.18
C GLY A 131 -0.70 -23.90 -55.26
N ASP A 132 -1.63 -22.97 -55.28
CA ASP A 132 -3.06 -23.26 -55.39
C ASP A 132 -3.47 -23.59 -56.83
N GLY A 133 -4.47 -24.45 -57.01
CA GLY A 133 -5.07 -24.73 -58.31
C GLY A 133 -6.05 -23.64 -58.75
N ALA A 134 -6.24 -23.50 -60.06
CA ALA A 134 -7.05 -22.45 -60.66
C ALA A 134 -8.54 -22.79 -60.72
N LYS A 135 -9.39 -21.77 -60.84
CA LYS A 135 -10.84 -21.94 -60.96
C LYS A 135 -11.24 -22.61 -62.28
N GLY A 136 -12.23 -23.51 -62.27
CA GLY A 136 -12.78 -24.13 -63.46
C GLY A 136 -13.57 -23.18 -64.37
N ARG A 137 -13.72 -23.55 -65.65
CA ARG A 137 -14.39 -22.71 -66.65
C ARG A 137 -15.91 -22.65 -66.42
N PRO A 138 -16.57 -21.48 -66.43
CA PRO A 138 -18.03 -21.44 -66.33
C PRO A 138 -18.71 -22.08 -67.55
N GLY A 139 -19.88 -22.67 -67.33
CA GLY A 139 -20.79 -23.13 -68.37
C GLY A 139 -21.64 -21.99 -68.94
N ASP A 140 -22.28 -22.26 -70.07
CA ASP A 140 -23.10 -21.31 -70.82
C ASP A 140 -24.57 -21.41 -70.40
N ASP A 141 -25.27 -20.29 -70.27
CA ASP A 141 -26.66 -20.26 -69.80
C ASP A 141 -27.65 -20.92 -70.76
N ALA A 142 -28.77 -21.40 -70.21
CA ALA A 142 -29.88 -21.91 -70.99
C ALA A 142 -30.51 -20.78 -71.83
N THR A 143 -30.99 -21.13 -73.01
CA THR A 143 -31.80 -20.25 -73.86
C THR A 143 -33.18 -20.85 -74.07
N ARG A 144 -34.09 -20.15 -74.76
CA ARG A 144 -35.37 -20.75 -75.14
C ARG A 144 -35.24 -22.01 -76.02
N TYR A 145 -34.06 -22.26 -76.59
CA TYR A 145 -33.80 -23.37 -77.51
C TYR A 145 -32.86 -24.45 -76.95
N SER A 146 -32.13 -24.18 -75.87
CA SER A 146 -31.13 -25.11 -75.28
C SER A 146 -31.07 -25.00 -73.77
N SER A 147 -30.78 -26.10 -73.07
CA SER A 147 -30.42 -26.06 -71.65
C SER A 147 -29.01 -25.50 -71.46
N GLY A 148 -28.72 -24.99 -70.27
CA GLY A 148 -27.39 -24.48 -69.92
C GLY A 148 -26.35 -25.60 -69.80
N SER A 149 -25.08 -25.30 -70.02
CA SER A 149 -23.97 -26.26 -69.89
C SER A 149 -23.36 -26.23 -68.48
N ASN A 150 -22.76 -27.35 -68.08
CA ASN A 150 -22.13 -27.45 -66.76
C ASN A 150 -20.79 -26.69 -66.76
N GLY A 151 -20.40 -26.16 -65.60
CA GLY A 151 -19.06 -25.62 -65.43
C GLY A 151 -17.99 -26.71 -65.39
N GLY A 152 -16.78 -26.39 -65.82
CA GLY A 152 -15.60 -27.25 -65.76
C GLY A 152 -15.01 -27.36 -64.35
N SER A 153 -14.23 -28.40 -64.09
CA SER A 153 -13.58 -28.61 -62.79
C SER A 153 -12.50 -27.56 -62.50
N GLY A 154 -12.33 -27.22 -61.23
CA GLY A 154 -11.16 -26.46 -60.78
C GLY A 154 -9.91 -27.34 -60.74
N GLY A 155 -8.73 -26.74 -60.86
CA GLY A 155 -7.47 -27.44 -60.79
C GLY A 155 -7.10 -27.79 -59.34
N ASN A 156 -6.42 -28.89 -59.13
CA ASN A 156 -5.85 -29.29 -57.83
C ASN A 156 -4.71 -28.36 -57.40
N GLY A 157 -4.53 -28.18 -56.09
CA GLY A 157 -3.33 -27.52 -55.56
C GLY A 157 -2.10 -28.42 -55.62
N GLY A 158 -0.92 -27.81 -55.66
CA GLY A 158 0.37 -28.48 -55.66
C GLY A 158 0.78 -28.95 -54.26
N ALA A 159 1.63 -29.97 -54.20
CA ALA A 159 2.12 -30.48 -52.91
C ALA A 159 3.11 -29.51 -52.25
N GLY A 160 3.14 -29.46 -50.92
CA GLY A 160 4.22 -28.78 -50.21
C GLY A 160 5.53 -29.55 -50.33
N GLY A 161 6.66 -28.86 -50.19
CA GLY A 161 8.00 -29.45 -50.18
C GLY A 161 8.38 -29.95 -48.79
N MET A 162 9.28 -30.93 -48.71
CA MET A 162 9.75 -31.47 -47.42
C MET A 162 10.73 -30.50 -46.74
N GLY A 163 10.73 -30.45 -45.40
CA GLY A 163 11.79 -29.79 -44.65
C GLY A 163 13.11 -30.58 -44.73
N GLY A 164 14.25 -29.91 -44.58
CA GLY A 164 15.57 -30.51 -44.50
C GLY A 164 15.93 -30.89 -43.07
N ASN A 165 16.74 -31.94 -42.88
CA ASN A 165 17.21 -32.35 -41.56
C ASN A 165 18.16 -31.31 -40.94
N GLY A 166 18.19 -31.21 -39.62
CA GLY A 166 19.26 -30.51 -38.92
C GLY A 166 20.59 -31.26 -39.06
N GLY A 167 21.70 -30.54 -39.09
CA GLY A 167 23.04 -31.14 -39.06
C GLY A 167 23.39 -31.60 -37.64
N ASP A 168 24.20 -32.64 -37.50
CA ASP A 168 24.65 -33.12 -36.19
C ASP A 168 25.61 -32.12 -35.53
N GLY A 169 25.65 -32.09 -34.20
CA GLY A 169 26.65 -31.36 -33.44
C GLY A 169 28.01 -32.05 -33.48
N GLY A 170 29.08 -31.25 -33.42
CA GLY A 170 30.45 -31.76 -33.36
C GLY A 170 30.78 -32.39 -32.00
N ASN A 171 31.65 -33.39 -31.98
CA ASN A 171 32.21 -33.90 -30.73
C ASN A 171 33.14 -32.87 -30.09
N GLY A 172 33.18 -32.83 -28.76
CA GLY A 172 34.25 -32.17 -28.02
C GLY A 172 35.57 -32.90 -28.19
N GLY A 173 36.67 -32.20 -27.97
CA GLY A 173 38.03 -32.71 -28.10
C GLY A 173 38.68 -32.97 -26.75
N ASP A 174 39.80 -33.67 -26.78
CA ASP A 174 40.51 -34.09 -25.59
C ASP A 174 41.53 -33.03 -25.15
N ILE A 175 41.60 -32.78 -23.85
CA ILE A 175 42.57 -31.87 -23.23
C ILE A 175 43.43 -32.68 -22.25
N ALA A 176 44.72 -32.82 -22.56
CA ALA A 176 45.71 -33.47 -21.71
C ALA A 176 46.69 -32.42 -21.15
N ILE A 177 46.84 -32.40 -19.82
CA ILE A 177 47.79 -31.55 -19.11
C ILE A 177 48.89 -32.40 -18.50
N HIS A 178 50.14 -32.01 -18.68
CA HIS A 178 51.32 -32.68 -18.18
C HIS A 178 52.03 -31.76 -17.20
N VAL A 179 52.29 -32.25 -15.99
CA VAL A 179 52.94 -31.48 -14.93
C VAL A 179 53.83 -32.38 -14.08
N ASP A 180 54.93 -31.85 -13.55
CA ASP A 180 55.73 -32.54 -12.53
C ASP A 180 55.00 -32.49 -11.17
N GLU A 181 55.20 -33.49 -10.32
CA GLU A 181 54.60 -33.51 -8.97
C GLU A 181 54.91 -32.24 -8.16
N ARG A 182 56.13 -31.69 -8.30
CA ARG A 182 56.55 -30.45 -7.64
C ARG A 182 55.82 -29.21 -8.14
N ASP A 183 55.27 -29.29 -9.35
CA ASP A 183 54.66 -28.17 -10.06
C ASP A 183 53.13 -28.24 -10.08
N THR A 184 52.54 -29.21 -9.36
CA THR A 184 51.08 -29.40 -9.27
C THR A 184 50.34 -28.15 -8.78
N HIS A 185 50.96 -27.28 -7.99
CA HIS A 185 50.40 -25.98 -7.58
C HIS A 185 49.92 -25.10 -8.75
N LEU A 186 50.53 -25.22 -9.94
CA LEU A 186 50.16 -24.46 -11.14
C LEU A 186 48.80 -24.86 -11.72
N LEU A 187 48.28 -26.05 -11.38
CA LEU A 187 47.00 -26.55 -11.88
C LEU A 187 45.81 -25.68 -11.45
N MET A 188 45.94 -24.95 -10.34
CA MET A 188 44.93 -24.01 -9.85
C MET A 188 44.79 -22.76 -10.74
N LEU A 189 45.69 -22.56 -11.71
CA LEU A 189 45.55 -21.54 -12.76
C LEU A 189 44.60 -21.98 -13.88
N LEU A 190 44.20 -23.25 -13.97
CA LEU A 190 43.49 -23.79 -15.13
C LEU A 190 41.97 -23.74 -15.00
N THR A 191 41.32 -23.50 -16.14
CA THR A 191 39.90 -23.79 -16.36
C THR A 191 39.75 -24.50 -17.71
N HIS A 192 38.80 -25.42 -17.84
CA HIS A 192 38.62 -26.21 -19.05
C HIS A 192 37.14 -26.36 -19.45
N ASP A 193 36.88 -26.55 -20.76
CA ASP A 193 35.56 -26.88 -21.32
C ASP A 193 35.73 -27.80 -22.55
N THR A 194 35.25 -29.05 -22.44
CA THR A 194 35.31 -30.10 -23.47
C THR A 194 33.92 -30.53 -23.95
N ARG A 195 32.90 -29.69 -23.76
CA ARG A 195 31.51 -30.03 -24.12
C ARG A 195 31.35 -30.30 -25.62
N ALA A 196 30.36 -31.13 -25.95
CA ALA A 196 29.95 -31.34 -27.33
C ALA A 196 29.16 -30.14 -27.90
N GLY A 197 29.11 -30.06 -29.23
CA GLY A 197 28.17 -29.19 -29.93
C GLY A 197 26.76 -29.80 -29.94
N ASN A 198 25.76 -28.94 -29.92
CA ASN A 198 24.36 -29.34 -30.00
C ASN A 198 23.98 -29.70 -31.45
N GLY A 199 23.05 -30.63 -31.62
CA GLY A 199 22.47 -30.91 -32.93
C GLY A 199 21.62 -29.74 -33.45
N GLY A 200 21.68 -29.49 -34.76
CA GLY A 200 20.87 -28.49 -35.43
C GLY A 200 19.40 -28.90 -35.46
N THR A 201 18.49 -27.92 -35.41
CA THR A 201 17.05 -28.19 -35.48
C THR A 201 16.61 -28.59 -36.89
N ALA A 202 15.53 -29.36 -36.99
CA ALA A 202 14.94 -29.75 -38.27
C ALA A 202 14.23 -28.58 -38.97
N GLY A 203 14.22 -28.59 -40.30
CA GLY A 203 13.39 -27.73 -41.12
C GLY A 203 11.94 -28.22 -41.18
N VAL A 204 10.98 -27.30 -41.26
CA VAL A 204 9.54 -27.61 -41.30
C VAL A 204 9.11 -27.91 -42.74
N GLY A 205 8.21 -28.89 -42.94
CA GLY A 205 7.63 -29.17 -44.25
C GLY A 205 6.66 -28.06 -44.72
N GLY A 206 6.69 -27.75 -46.01
CA GLY A 206 5.77 -26.82 -46.65
C GLY A 206 4.35 -27.38 -46.74
N ILE A 207 3.36 -26.50 -46.72
CA ILE A 207 1.94 -26.84 -46.77
C ILE A 207 1.51 -27.05 -48.24
N GLY A 208 0.68 -28.07 -48.53
CA GLY A 208 0.10 -28.25 -49.85
C GLY A 208 -0.96 -27.19 -50.19
N GLY A 209 -0.93 -26.70 -51.43
CA GLY A 209 -1.82 -25.65 -51.93
C GLY A 209 -3.27 -26.08 -52.03
N ALA A 210 -4.20 -25.14 -51.99
CA ALA A 210 -5.62 -25.39 -52.10
C ALA A 210 -6.03 -25.80 -53.53
N GLY A 211 -7.04 -26.65 -53.65
CA GLY A 211 -7.68 -26.89 -54.94
C GLY A 211 -8.58 -25.74 -55.35
N GLY A 212 -8.52 -25.37 -56.62
CA GLY A 212 -9.31 -24.32 -57.25
C GLY A 212 -10.79 -24.67 -57.31
N PRO A 213 -11.69 -23.69 -57.16
CA PRO A 213 -13.13 -23.90 -57.24
C PRO A 213 -13.55 -24.36 -58.64
N GLY A 214 -14.60 -25.16 -58.76
CA GLY A 214 -15.18 -25.46 -60.06
C GLY A 214 -15.81 -24.22 -60.71
N GLY A 215 -16.00 -24.29 -62.03
CA GLY A 215 -16.73 -23.29 -62.79
C GLY A 215 -18.22 -23.37 -62.49
N LYS A 216 -18.92 -22.24 -62.52
CA LYS A 216 -20.36 -22.21 -62.31
C LYS A 216 -21.08 -22.82 -63.53
N GLY A 217 -22.13 -23.61 -63.36
CA GLY A 217 -23.00 -24.04 -64.44
C GLY A 217 -23.87 -22.89 -64.96
N GLY A 218 -24.30 -22.99 -66.21
CA GLY A 218 -25.13 -21.95 -66.83
C GLY A 218 -26.53 -21.87 -66.22
N ASP A 219 -27.10 -20.68 -66.11
CA ASP A 219 -28.38 -20.44 -65.45
C ASP A 219 -29.59 -20.93 -66.30
N SER A 220 -30.73 -21.20 -65.66
CA SER A 220 -31.96 -21.67 -66.35
C SER A 220 -32.76 -20.55 -67.01
N TYR A 221 -33.52 -20.85 -68.07
CA TYR A 221 -34.31 -19.86 -68.83
C TYR A 221 -35.79 -20.27 -68.93
N SER A 222 -36.72 -19.33 -68.73
CA SER A 222 -38.16 -19.57 -68.90
C SER A 222 -38.85 -18.41 -69.62
N TRP A 223 -39.84 -18.72 -70.47
CA TRP A 223 -40.63 -17.72 -71.21
C TRP A 223 -42.10 -18.14 -71.28
N THR A 224 -42.98 -17.20 -71.60
CA THR A 224 -44.43 -17.42 -71.64
C THR A 224 -44.98 -16.96 -72.99
N GLU A 225 -45.79 -17.78 -73.63
CA GLU A 225 -46.47 -17.48 -74.89
C GLU A 225 -47.97 -17.34 -74.66
N TYR A 226 -48.61 -16.45 -75.39
CA TYR A 226 -50.03 -16.13 -75.25
C TYR A 226 -50.76 -16.58 -76.51
N GLU A 227 -51.69 -17.52 -76.38
CA GLU A 227 -52.53 -18.00 -77.48
C GLU A 227 -53.93 -17.41 -77.36
N SER A 228 -54.36 -16.69 -78.39
CA SER A 228 -55.74 -16.21 -78.50
C SER A 228 -56.59 -17.27 -79.18
N TYR A 229 -57.62 -17.77 -78.50
CA TYR A 229 -58.63 -18.69 -79.03
C TYR A 229 -60.01 -18.04 -78.93
N THR A 230 -60.87 -18.26 -79.91
CA THR A 230 -62.25 -17.78 -79.84
C THR A 230 -63.08 -18.78 -79.04
N ASP A 231 -63.73 -18.31 -77.98
CA ASP A 231 -64.63 -19.13 -77.19
C ASP A 231 -65.96 -19.40 -77.92
N SER A 232 -66.80 -20.25 -77.35
CA SER A 232 -68.09 -20.65 -77.92
C SER A 232 -69.10 -19.51 -78.04
N GLU A 233 -68.82 -18.34 -77.46
CA GLU A 233 -69.66 -17.14 -77.54
C GLU A 233 -69.18 -16.16 -78.62
N GLY A 234 -68.10 -16.51 -79.35
CA GLY A 234 -67.51 -15.68 -80.38
C GLY A 234 -66.49 -14.66 -79.86
N ASN A 235 -66.17 -14.68 -78.55
CA ASN A 235 -65.22 -13.76 -77.95
C ASN A 235 -63.80 -14.34 -78.04
N SER A 236 -62.81 -13.53 -78.44
CA SER A 236 -61.41 -13.96 -78.44
C SER A 236 -60.86 -13.92 -77.01
N GLN A 237 -60.61 -15.10 -76.43
CA GLN A 237 -59.93 -15.29 -75.14
C GLN A 237 -58.45 -15.52 -75.36
N THR A 238 -57.57 -15.00 -74.50
CA THR A 238 -56.13 -15.28 -74.58
C THR A 238 -55.69 -16.06 -73.35
N ARG A 239 -55.10 -17.25 -73.53
CA ARG A 239 -54.48 -18.02 -72.44
C ARG A 239 -52.96 -17.98 -72.57
N SER A 240 -52.26 -17.95 -71.44
CA SER A 240 -50.81 -18.01 -71.41
C SER A 240 -50.31 -19.42 -71.08
N VAL A 241 -49.29 -19.88 -71.79
CA VAL A 241 -48.58 -21.15 -71.53
C VAL A 241 -47.11 -20.83 -71.28
N ARG A 242 -46.58 -21.27 -70.13
CA ARG A 242 -45.19 -21.01 -69.71
C ARG A 242 -44.30 -22.22 -69.99
N HIS A 243 -43.15 -21.97 -70.60
CA HIS A 243 -42.10 -22.95 -70.90
C HIS A 243 -40.82 -22.63 -70.12
N SER A 244 -40.05 -23.65 -69.75
CA SER A 244 -38.72 -23.48 -69.15
C SER A 244 -37.71 -24.53 -69.63
N LYS A 245 -36.42 -24.15 -69.60
CA LYS A 245 -35.25 -25.00 -69.83
C LYS A 245 -34.28 -24.85 -68.67
N SER A 246 -33.80 -25.98 -68.16
CA SER A 246 -32.91 -26.04 -66.99
C SER A 246 -31.52 -25.49 -67.31
N GLY A 247 -30.86 -24.94 -66.28
CA GLY A 247 -29.45 -24.61 -66.33
C GLY A 247 -28.54 -25.84 -66.27
N GLY A 248 -27.23 -25.61 -66.29
CA GLY A 248 -26.18 -26.59 -66.03
C GLY A 248 -25.72 -26.58 -64.56
N TRP A 249 -24.97 -27.62 -64.18
CA TRP A 249 -24.43 -27.82 -62.84
C TRP A 249 -23.05 -27.17 -62.69
N ASP A 250 -22.72 -26.69 -61.50
CA ASP A 250 -21.36 -26.24 -61.17
C ASP A 250 -20.36 -27.40 -61.26
N GLY A 251 -19.18 -27.12 -61.80
CA GLY A 251 -18.08 -28.06 -61.86
C GLY A 251 -17.53 -28.40 -60.47
N PRO A 252 -16.87 -29.55 -60.30
CA PRO A 252 -16.29 -29.93 -59.02
C PRO A 252 -15.04 -29.09 -58.70
N ARG A 253 -14.80 -28.89 -57.40
CA ARG A 253 -13.56 -28.27 -56.89
C ARG A 253 -12.37 -29.21 -57.10
N GLY A 254 -11.21 -28.66 -57.42
CA GLY A 254 -9.96 -29.41 -57.42
C GLY A 254 -9.58 -29.89 -56.01
N ALA A 255 -8.79 -30.95 -55.94
CA ALA A 255 -8.26 -31.47 -54.69
C ALA A 255 -7.20 -30.55 -54.08
N LYS A 256 -7.10 -30.53 -52.75
CA LYS A 256 -5.97 -29.87 -52.06
C LYS A 256 -4.69 -30.68 -52.31
N GLY A 257 -3.58 -29.99 -52.54
CA GLY A 257 -2.25 -30.59 -52.61
C GLY A 257 -1.85 -31.21 -51.27
N SER A 258 -1.04 -32.26 -51.32
CA SER A 258 -0.58 -32.96 -50.12
C SER A 258 0.45 -32.12 -49.35
N THR A 259 0.27 -31.99 -48.04
CA THR A 259 1.33 -31.58 -47.13
C THR A 259 2.19 -32.81 -46.83
N PRO A 260 3.51 -32.81 -47.07
CA PRO A 260 4.35 -33.96 -46.78
C PRO A 260 4.26 -34.36 -45.31
N ALA A 261 4.01 -35.64 -45.05
CA ALA A 261 4.01 -36.20 -43.70
C ALA A 261 5.43 -36.52 -43.19
N HIS A 262 6.45 -36.39 -44.05
CA HIS A 262 7.82 -36.68 -43.67
C HIS A 262 8.36 -35.54 -42.80
N ASN A 263 8.54 -35.85 -41.51
CA ASN A 263 9.20 -34.96 -40.57
C ASN A 263 10.70 -35.00 -40.83
N ALA A 264 11.31 -33.85 -41.06
CA ALA A 264 12.76 -33.76 -40.99
C ALA A 264 13.22 -34.03 -39.55
N HIS A 265 14.39 -34.62 -39.39
CA HIS A 265 14.94 -34.96 -38.09
C HIS A 265 15.89 -33.87 -37.60
N PRO A 266 15.88 -33.54 -36.29
CA PRO A 266 16.96 -32.76 -35.71
C PRO A 266 18.26 -33.56 -35.78
N GLY A 267 19.39 -32.86 -35.86
CA GLY A 267 20.70 -33.50 -35.75
C GLY A 267 20.92 -34.05 -34.35
N ALA A 268 21.75 -35.08 -34.23
CA ALA A 268 22.20 -35.58 -32.94
C ALA A 268 23.17 -34.59 -32.28
N ALA A 269 23.19 -34.51 -30.95
CA ALA A 269 24.26 -33.84 -30.24
C ALA A 269 25.57 -34.64 -30.38
N GLY A 270 26.71 -33.94 -30.39
CA GLY A 270 28.01 -34.59 -30.38
C GLY A 270 28.31 -35.28 -29.04
N LYS A 271 29.41 -36.02 -28.98
CA LYS A 271 29.94 -36.60 -27.73
C LYS A 271 30.89 -35.60 -27.05
N PRO A 272 30.84 -35.44 -25.72
CA PRO A 272 31.82 -34.60 -25.01
C PRO A 272 33.22 -35.23 -25.12
N GLY A 273 34.24 -34.38 -25.13
CA GLY A 273 35.64 -34.79 -25.03
C GLY A 273 36.06 -35.01 -23.58
N SER A 274 37.31 -35.42 -23.36
CA SER A 274 37.85 -35.73 -22.04
C SER A 274 38.87 -34.69 -21.57
N PHE A 275 38.96 -34.50 -20.25
CA PHE A 275 40.03 -33.74 -19.60
C PHE A 275 40.86 -34.70 -18.74
N ALA A 276 42.18 -34.66 -18.91
CA ALA A 276 43.11 -35.52 -18.18
C ALA A 276 44.33 -34.73 -17.71
N ILE A 277 44.73 -34.96 -16.46
CA ILE A 277 45.93 -34.41 -15.85
C ILE A 277 46.90 -35.57 -15.62
N HIS A 278 48.10 -35.43 -16.15
CA HIS A 278 49.17 -36.39 -16.07
C HIS A 278 50.29 -35.84 -15.19
N VAL A 279 50.38 -36.38 -13.99
CA VAL A 279 51.40 -35.99 -13.02
C VAL A 279 52.56 -36.97 -13.09
N ASN A 280 53.76 -36.46 -13.33
CA ASN A 280 54.99 -37.25 -13.29
C ASN A 280 55.66 -37.12 -11.91
N ALA A 281 55.85 -38.24 -11.22
CA ALA A 281 56.50 -38.33 -9.92
C ALA A 281 57.54 -39.45 -9.97
N ASP A 282 58.83 -39.13 -9.81
CA ASP A 282 59.94 -40.11 -9.78
C ASP A 282 59.92 -41.13 -10.94
N GLY A 283 59.54 -40.69 -12.15
CA GLY A 283 59.44 -41.54 -13.35
C GLY A 283 58.17 -42.39 -13.44
N LYS A 284 57.25 -42.30 -12.46
CA LYS A 284 55.91 -42.88 -12.50
C LYS A 284 54.88 -41.82 -12.91
N ARG A 285 54.00 -42.16 -13.85
CA ARG A 285 52.91 -41.29 -14.32
C ARG A 285 51.59 -41.69 -13.66
N SER A 286 50.97 -40.73 -12.98
CA SER A 286 49.59 -40.83 -12.46
C SER A 286 48.65 -40.01 -13.34
N SER A 287 47.38 -40.41 -13.44
CA SER A 287 46.38 -39.72 -14.26
C SER A 287 45.16 -39.38 -13.42
N TYR A 288 44.68 -38.15 -13.54
CA TYR A 288 43.50 -37.62 -12.87
C TYR A 288 42.57 -36.97 -13.89
N THR A 289 41.28 -36.90 -13.58
CA THR A 289 40.26 -36.30 -14.47
C THR A 289 39.83 -34.91 -14.01
N GLU A 290 40.25 -34.47 -12.82
CA GLU A 290 39.91 -33.17 -12.23
C GLU A 290 41.08 -32.67 -11.36
N CYS A 291 41.21 -31.35 -11.21
CA CYS A 291 42.18 -30.72 -10.31
C CYS A 291 41.80 -30.98 -8.84
N TYR A 292 42.73 -30.69 -7.93
CA TYR A 292 42.41 -30.65 -6.50
C TYR A 292 41.56 -29.40 -6.20
N ASP A 293 40.74 -29.49 -5.17
CA ASP A 293 39.95 -28.36 -4.67
C ASP A 293 39.70 -28.55 -3.17
N LEU A 294 39.53 -27.46 -2.42
CA LEU A 294 39.41 -27.51 -0.96
C LEU A 294 38.13 -26.83 -0.51
N ARG A 295 37.44 -27.47 0.42
CA ARG A 295 36.22 -26.94 1.05
C ARG A 295 36.33 -27.01 2.56
N LEU A 296 35.80 -25.98 3.22
CA LEU A 296 35.52 -25.98 4.64
C LEU A 296 34.27 -26.81 4.92
N VAL A 297 34.36 -27.72 5.88
CA VAL A 297 33.29 -28.63 6.29
C VAL A 297 32.64 -28.17 7.58
N ASP A 298 33.47 -27.79 8.56
CA ASP A 298 33.03 -27.48 9.92
C ASP A 298 34.07 -26.60 10.64
N PHE A 299 33.64 -25.89 11.69
CA PHE A 299 34.49 -25.21 12.67
C PHE A 299 33.66 -24.77 13.87
N ASP A 300 34.31 -24.56 15.01
CA ASP A 300 33.71 -23.97 16.19
C ASP A 300 34.33 -22.59 16.49
N HIS A 301 33.58 -21.75 17.19
CA HIS A 301 34.07 -20.46 17.68
C HIS A 301 33.56 -20.15 19.08
N ARG A 302 34.32 -19.39 19.86
CA ARG A 302 33.94 -18.92 21.20
C ARG A 302 34.66 -17.64 21.59
N SER A 303 34.02 -16.87 22.47
CA SER A 303 34.67 -15.73 23.14
C SER A 303 35.84 -16.21 24.02
N GLU A 304 36.93 -15.44 24.10
CA GLU A 304 38.12 -15.83 24.85
C GLU A 304 37.83 -15.98 26.36
N ASN A 305 36.95 -15.14 26.89
CA ASN A 305 36.57 -15.15 28.31
C ASN A 305 35.54 -16.26 28.66
N ARG A 306 34.92 -16.89 27.65
CA ARG A 306 33.92 -17.96 27.75
C ARG A 306 32.67 -17.61 28.56
N ASP A 307 32.23 -16.36 28.48
CA ASP A 307 31.04 -15.87 29.18
C ASP A 307 29.74 -15.96 28.35
N CYS A 308 29.82 -16.56 27.15
CA CYS A 308 28.74 -16.70 26.16
C CYS A 308 28.25 -15.38 25.53
N VAL A 309 29.03 -14.31 25.66
CA VAL A 309 28.81 -13.03 25.00
C VAL A 309 29.99 -12.75 24.06
N TYR A 310 29.72 -12.15 22.91
CA TYR A 310 30.74 -11.61 22.02
C TYR A 310 30.69 -10.10 22.16
N GLU A 311 31.60 -9.51 22.93
CA GLU A 311 31.55 -8.06 23.19
C GLU A 311 32.53 -7.25 22.32
N PRO A 312 32.24 -5.97 22.05
CA PRO A 312 33.17 -5.10 21.33
C PRO A 312 34.56 -5.05 21.99
N GLN A 313 35.61 -5.17 21.19
CA GLN A 313 37.02 -5.27 21.57
C GLN A 313 37.45 -6.59 22.21
N GLU A 314 36.58 -7.60 22.24
CA GLU A 314 36.96 -8.92 22.71
C GLU A 314 37.69 -9.72 21.64
N THR A 315 38.61 -10.57 22.07
CA THR A 315 39.23 -11.60 21.23
C THR A 315 38.32 -12.83 21.13
N VAL A 316 38.15 -13.34 19.91
CA VAL A 316 37.38 -14.56 19.62
C VAL A 316 38.31 -15.64 19.08
N GLU A 317 38.13 -16.86 19.60
CA GLU A 317 38.84 -18.06 19.16
C GLU A 317 38.00 -18.82 18.13
N VAL A 318 38.61 -19.17 16.99
CA VAL A 318 38.08 -20.09 15.96
C VAL A 318 38.94 -21.35 15.95
N PHE A 319 38.34 -22.51 16.17
CA PHE A 319 39.07 -23.76 16.40
C PHE A 319 38.32 -24.97 15.83
N ASP A 320 38.93 -26.15 15.93
CA ASP A 320 38.40 -27.42 15.42
C ASP A 320 37.95 -27.35 13.94
N LEU A 321 38.72 -26.61 13.12
CA LEU A 321 38.48 -26.48 11.69
C LEU A 321 38.54 -27.85 11.03
N VAL A 322 37.59 -28.14 10.14
CA VAL A 322 37.55 -29.34 9.32
C VAL A 322 37.54 -28.93 7.86
N VAL A 323 38.51 -29.43 7.09
CA VAL A 323 38.56 -29.21 5.63
C VAL A 323 38.54 -30.53 4.88
N GLU A 324 38.03 -30.50 3.66
CA GLU A 324 37.95 -31.64 2.75
C GLU A 324 38.55 -31.28 1.40
N ASN A 325 39.39 -32.16 0.86
CA ASN A 325 39.76 -32.08 -0.55
C ASN A 325 38.61 -32.65 -1.39
N THR A 326 37.86 -31.77 -2.06
CA THR A 326 36.70 -32.13 -2.87
C THR A 326 37.03 -32.35 -4.35
N GLY A 327 38.30 -32.14 -4.74
CA GLY A 327 38.76 -32.35 -6.10
C GLY A 327 39.13 -33.82 -6.40
N GLY A 328 39.47 -34.08 -7.67
CA GLY A 328 39.76 -35.44 -8.17
C GLY A 328 41.20 -35.92 -7.97
N MET A 329 42.08 -35.10 -7.37
CA MET A 329 43.48 -35.44 -7.12
C MET A 329 43.96 -34.91 -5.76
N PRO A 330 45.08 -35.43 -5.21
CA PRO A 330 45.66 -34.90 -3.97
C PRO A 330 46.08 -33.43 -4.06
N LEU A 331 46.06 -32.71 -2.93
CA LEU A 331 46.64 -31.37 -2.82
C LEU A 331 48.15 -31.40 -3.18
N PRO A 332 48.75 -30.27 -3.60
CA PRO A 332 50.18 -30.21 -3.91
C PRO A 332 51.06 -30.74 -2.77
N ALA A 333 51.90 -31.74 -3.06
CA ALA A 333 52.75 -32.39 -2.05
C ALA A 333 53.96 -31.51 -1.61
N HIS A 334 54.26 -30.46 -2.37
CA HIS A 334 55.46 -29.63 -2.21
C HIS A 334 55.17 -28.16 -1.85
N HIS A 335 53.90 -27.77 -1.76
CA HIS A 335 53.49 -26.39 -1.49
C HIS A 335 52.46 -26.34 -0.36
N ASP A 336 52.57 -25.34 0.51
CA ASP A 336 51.68 -25.20 1.67
C ASP A 336 50.39 -24.50 1.27
N VAL A 337 49.25 -25.05 1.69
CA VAL A 337 47.96 -24.36 1.69
C VAL A 337 47.75 -23.80 3.10
N GLN A 338 47.47 -22.51 3.21
CA GLN A 338 47.25 -21.80 4.47
C GLN A 338 45.77 -21.49 4.64
N LEU A 339 45.22 -21.79 5.82
CA LEU A 339 43.89 -21.34 6.23
C LEU A 339 44.04 -20.14 7.16
N SER A 340 43.30 -19.07 6.90
CA SER A 340 43.27 -17.86 7.72
C SER A 340 41.84 -17.30 7.80
N LEU A 341 41.59 -16.37 8.72
CA LEU A 341 40.33 -15.62 8.75
C LEU A 341 40.37 -14.47 7.74
N ARG A 342 39.20 -14.03 7.26
CA ARG A 342 39.04 -12.83 6.43
C ARG A 342 38.50 -11.68 7.28
N ARG A 343 39.02 -10.48 7.03
CA ARG A 343 38.45 -9.25 7.58
C ARG A 343 37.11 -8.98 6.91
N GLY A 344 36.09 -8.67 7.71
CA GLY A 344 34.76 -8.29 7.26
C GLY A 344 33.95 -7.75 8.42
N GLY A 345 33.15 -6.70 8.19
CA GLY A 345 32.34 -6.08 9.25
C GLY A 345 33.19 -5.67 10.46
N HIS A 346 32.77 -6.12 11.64
CA HIS A 346 33.49 -5.95 12.91
C HIS A 346 34.51 -7.07 13.22
N VAL A 347 34.78 -8.00 12.31
CA VAL A 347 35.80 -9.05 12.47
C VAL A 347 37.17 -8.51 12.03
N GLU A 348 38.09 -8.34 12.98
CA GLU A 348 39.48 -7.94 12.73
C GLU A 348 40.46 -9.10 13.03
N PRO A 349 40.79 -9.95 12.04
CA PRO A 349 41.70 -11.08 12.22
C PRO A 349 43.09 -10.67 12.73
N LEU A 350 43.65 -11.50 13.60
CA LEU A 350 45.09 -11.48 13.88
C LEU A 350 45.84 -12.12 12.71
N ASP A 351 47.14 -11.81 12.57
CA ASP A 351 48.01 -12.37 11.54
C ASP A 351 48.41 -13.83 11.89
N GLU A 352 47.41 -14.70 11.89
CA GLU A 352 47.50 -16.12 12.24
C GLU A 352 46.99 -16.99 11.06
N PHE A 353 47.64 -18.12 10.83
CA PHE A 353 47.20 -19.11 9.85
C PHE A 353 47.55 -20.53 10.30
N VAL A 354 46.86 -21.52 9.73
CA VAL A 354 47.15 -22.95 9.90
C VAL A 354 47.46 -23.59 8.56
N THR A 355 48.40 -24.52 8.51
CA THR A 355 48.83 -25.16 7.25
C THR A 355 48.14 -26.50 7.06
N VAL A 356 47.43 -26.66 5.95
CA VAL A 356 46.78 -27.93 5.56
C VAL A 356 47.84 -29.01 5.28
N PRO A 357 47.63 -30.27 5.70
CA PRO A 357 48.55 -31.36 5.38
C PRO A 357 48.80 -31.47 3.86
N ARG A 358 50.09 -31.48 3.49
CA ARG A 358 50.51 -31.67 2.10
C ARG A 358 50.05 -33.03 1.58
N GLY A 359 49.59 -33.09 0.33
CA GLY A 359 49.18 -34.35 -0.29
C GLY A 359 47.85 -34.93 0.24
N LEU A 360 47.00 -34.12 0.89
CA LEU A 360 45.65 -34.55 1.32
C LEU A 360 44.89 -35.14 0.12
N LYS A 361 44.47 -36.40 0.21
CA LYS A 361 43.90 -37.14 -0.93
C LYS A 361 42.50 -36.64 -1.28
N ALA A 362 42.06 -36.94 -2.50
CA ALA A 362 40.69 -36.71 -2.94
C ALA A 362 39.68 -37.39 -1.99
N GLY A 363 38.70 -36.62 -1.50
CA GLY A 363 37.69 -37.03 -0.51
C GLY A 363 38.22 -37.20 0.93
N GLU A 364 39.49 -36.92 1.19
CA GLU A 364 40.05 -36.98 2.54
C GLU A 364 39.74 -35.70 3.31
N GLN A 365 39.31 -35.87 4.57
CA GLN A 365 39.07 -34.78 5.51
C GLN A 365 40.21 -34.66 6.51
N HIS A 366 40.49 -33.43 6.94
CA HIS A 366 41.44 -33.15 8.00
C HIS A 366 40.83 -32.25 9.07
N LEU A 367 40.91 -32.70 10.32
CA LEU A 367 40.54 -31.93 11.52
C LEU A 367 41.80 -31.32 12.15
N PHE A 368 41.79 -30.01 12.34
CA PHE A 368 42.87 -29.26 12.99
C PHE A 368 42.69 -29.24 14.50
N THR A 369 43.13 -30.30 15.19
CA THR A 369 43.08 -30.36 16.66
C THR A 369 44.16 -29.49 17.30
N GLY A 370 43.77 -28.59 18.22
CA GLY A 370 44.71 -27.77 19.01
C GLY A 370 45.26 -26.55 18.29
N HIS A 371 44.78 -26.26 17.07
CA HIS A 371 45.05 -25.01 16.39
C HIS A 371 43.90 -24.02 16.62
N VAL A 372 44.24 -22.75 16.81
CA VAL A 372 43.28 -21.67 17.03
C VAL A 372 43.66 -20.51 16.13
N LEU A 373 42.68 -19.97 15.41
CA LEU A 373 42.78 -18.68 14.72
C LEU A 373 42.01 -17.64 15.53
N ARG A 374 42.56 -16.44 15.70
CA ARG A 374 41.95 -15.38 16.48
C ARG A 374 41.60 -14.15 15.67
N PHE A 375 40.59 -13.45 16.14
CA PHE A 375 40.26 -12.09 15.69
C PHE A 375 39.80 -11.24 16.88
N VAL A 376 39.89 -9.92 16.73
CA VAL A 376 39.34 -8.95 17.69
C VAL A 376 38.06 -8.37 17.11
N ILE A 377 37.04 -8.22 17.93
CA ILE A 377 35.80 -7.53 17.54
C ILE A 377 36.05 -6.02 17.53
N GLY A 378 35.69 -5.34 16.44
CA GLY A 378 35.85 -3.89 16.31
C GLY A 378 35.16 -3.11 17.44
N SER A 379 35.70 -1.94 17.80
CA SER A 379 35.15 -1.11 18.87
C SER A 379 33.75 -0.57 18.55
N TRP A 380 32.93 -0.37 19.59
CA TRP A 380 31.62 0.26 19.48
C TRP A 380 31.46 1.39 20.49
N GLN A 381 30.74 2.45 20.10
CA GLN A 381 30.37 3.54 20.98
C GLN A 381 28.92 3.99 20.68
N PRO A 382 28.02 4.01 21.67
CA PRO A 382 26.66 4.51 21.49
C PRO A 382 26.68 6.02 21.20
N LYS A 383 25.83 6.48 20.28
CA LYS A 383 25.73 7.91 19.89
C LYS A 383 24.67 8.69 20.68
N GLY A 384 23.74 7.98 21.30
CA GLY A 384 22.60 8.54 22.02
C GLY A 384 21.67 7.43 22.50
N PRO A 385 20.51 7.77 23.06
CA PRO A 385 19.50 6.81 23.51
C PRO A 385 19.03 5.90 22.37
N ASP A 386 19.12 4.59 22.56
CA ASP A 386 18.70 3.59 21.57
C ASP A 386 18.46 2.23 22.25
N GLU A 387 18.06 1.22 21.47
CA GLU A 387 18.07 -0.18 21.90
C GLU A 387 19.50 -0.68 22.22
N PRO A 388 19.64 -1.69 23.09
CA PRO A 388 20.93 -2.28 23.40
C PRO A 388 21.58 -2.81 22.11
N LEU A 389 22.91 -2.77 22.05
CA LEU A 389 23.66 -3.29 20.91
C LEU A 389 23.37 -4.78 20.71
N GLU A 390 22.78 -5.13 19.56
CA GLU A 390 22.65 -6.50 19.06
C GLU A 390 22.98 -6.52 17.55
N LEU A 391 24.24 -6.77 17.21
CA LEU A 391 24.72 -6.76 15.82
C LEU A 391 25.10 -8.17 15.37
N VAL A 392 24.41 -8.69 14.35
CA VAL A 392 24.73 -10.00 13.75
C VAL A 392 25.92 -9.87 12.80
N GLU A 393 26.95 -10.67 13.02
CA GLU A 393 28.15 -10.73 12.20
C GLU A 393 28.47 -12.17 11.79
N ASN A 394 29.41 -12.30 10.85
CA ASN A 394 29.77 -13.60 10.29
C ASN A 394 31.29 -13.80 10.20
N ILE A 395 31.78 -14.91 10.77
CA ILE A 395 33.18 -15.32 10.67
C ILE A 395 33.39 -15.93 9.29
N THR A 396 34.24 -15.29 8.48
CA THR A 396 34.59 -15.80 7.15
C THR A 396 36.02 -16.29 7.11
N GLN A 397 36.24 -17.43 6.47
CA GLN A 397 37.56 -18.06 6.34
C GLN A 397 38.06 -18.05 4.89
N ARG A 398 39.37 -18.22 4.77
CA ARG A 398 40.10 -18.26 3.51
C ARG A 398 41.05 -19.44 3.51
N ALA A 399 41.02 -20.23 2.44
CA ALA A 399 42.13 -21.10 2.08
C ALA A 399 42.94 -20.45 0.96
N HIS A 400 44.25 -20.31 1.17
CA HIS A 400 45.18 -19.64 0.28
C HIS A 400 46.36 -20.54 -0.06
N LEU A 401 46.77 -20.56 -1.33
CA LEU A 401 47.99 -21.21 -1.81
C LEU A 401 49.00 -20.10 -2.17
N PRO A 402 49.96 -19.78 -1.27
CA PRO A 402 50.87 -18.65 -1.44
C PRO A 402 51.76 -18.78 -2.68
N ALA A 403 52.13 -20.01 -3.04
CA ALA A 403 53.03 -20.30 -4.17
C ALA A 403 52.55 -19.74 -5.52
N ILE A 404 51.24 -19.57 -5.68
CA ILE A 404 50.64 -18.90 -6.86
C ILE A 404 49.77 -17.68 -6.50
N ALA A 405 49.81 -17.26 -5.23
CA ALA A 405 48.99 -16.19 -4.67
C ALA A 405 47.47 -16.38 -4.92
N ARG A 406 46.92 -17.60 -4.77
CA ARG A 406 45.50 -17.89 -5.06
C ARG A 406 44.69 -18.39 -3.89
N ASP A 407 43.42 -17.99 -3.87
CA ASP A 407 42.43 -18.50 -2.93
C ASP A 407 41.62 -19.62 -3.57
N PHE A 408 41.27 -20.63 -2.77
CA PHE A 408 40.36 -21.68 -3.20
C PHE A 408 38.95 -21.09 -3.38
N VAL A 409 38.40 -21.29 -4.57
CA VAL A 409 37.11 -20.73 -4.97
C VAL A 409 36.01 -21.61 -4.38
N GLY A 410 35.03 -21.02 -3.71
CA GLY A 410 33.96 -21.80 -3.08
C GLY A 410 34.43 -22.63 -1.88
N PHE A 411 35.53 -22.21 -1.24
CA PHE A 411 36.02 -22.82 0.00
C PHE A 411 34.92 -22.88 1.06
N GLU A 412 34.14 -21.82 1.21
CA GLU A 412 32.97 -21.79 2.10
C GLU A 412 31.68 -22.10 1.32
N SER A 413 30.78 -22.85 1.97
CA SER A 413 29.42 -23.09 1.51
C SER A 413 28.40 -22.23 2.29
N GLN A 414 27.16 -22.17 1.82
CA GLN A 414 26.08 -21.51 2.58
C GLN A 414 25.89 -22.13 3.97
N ARG A 415 26.09 -23.46 4.10
CA ARG A 415 26.03 -24.17 5.39
C ARG A 415 27.12 -23.70 6.34
N THR A 416 28.37 -23.62 5.89
CA THR A 416 29.49 -23.23 6.76
C THR A 416 29.47 -21.75 7.11
N ARG A 417 28.91 -20.89 6.26
CA ARG A 417 28.61 -19.50 6.65
C ARG A 417 27.62 -19.44 7.81
N GLY A 418 26.59 -20.29 7.81
CA GLY A 418 25.66 -20.38 8.95
C GLY A 418 26.33 -20.80 10.27
N LEU A 419 27.47 -21.50 10.23
CA LEU A 419 28.25 -21.85 11.43
C LEU A 419 29.05 -20.68 11.99
N GLY A 420 29.32 -19.65 11.18
CA GLY A 420 30.09 -18.47 11.57
C GLY A 420 29.24 -17.31 12.08
N GLU A 421 27.91 -17.48 12.16
CA GLU A 421 27.01 -16.42 12.62
C GLU A 421 27.11 -16.22 14.14
N PHE A 422 27.33 -14.99 14.58
CA PHE A 422 27.35 -14.63 15.99
C PHE A 422 26.78 -13.23 16.22
N VAL A 423 26.36 -12.94 17.45
CA VAL A 423 25.77 -11.64 17.82
C VAL A 423 26.73 -10.88 18.72
N ILE A 424 27.15 -9.71 18.27
CA ILE A 424 27.93 -8.75 19.06
C ILE A 424 26.98 -7.97 19.96
N ARG A 425 27.25 -7.99 21.27
CA ARG A 425 26.51 -7.26 22.30
C ARG A 425 27.37 -7.05 23.54
N PHE A 426 26.99 -6.11 24.40
CA PHE A 426 27.66 -5.96 25.71
C PHE A 426 27.14 -7.01 26.71
N PRO A 427 27.93 -7.38 27.73
CA PRO A 427 27.54 -8.40 28.72
C PRO A 427 26.46 -7.91 29.70
N VAL A 428 26.17 -6.61 29.72
CA VAL A 428 25.11 -6.02 30.54
C VAL A 428 24.20 -5.17 29.67
N ARG A 429 22.94 -5.06 30.08
CA ARG A 429 21.97 -4.15 29.46
C ARG A 429 21.08 -3.47 30.49
N ALA A 430 20.61 -2.28 30.14
CA ALA A 430 19.52 -1.59 30.80
C ALA A 430 18.21 -1.88 30.05
N GLU A 431 17.22 -2.38 30.78
CA GLU A 431 15.84 -2.52 30.29
C GLU A 431 15.18 -1.14 30.13
N PRO A 432 14.02 -1.05 29.45
CA PRO A 432 13.23 0.18 29.40
C PRO A 432 12.94 0.72 30.81
N ILE A 433 13.03 2.04 30.96
CA ILE A 433 12.84 2.75 32.23
C ILE A 433 11.35 2.77 32.56
N GLU A 434 10.96 2.26 33.73
CA GLU A 434 9.57 2.35 34.19
C GLU A 434 9.36 3.66 34.96
N ALA A 435 8.53 4.55 34.42
CA ALA A 435 8.10 5.79 35.07
C ALA A 435 6.73 6.21 34.55
N LEU A 436 6.04 7.11 35.26
CA LEU A 436 4.86 7.78 34.71
C LEU A 436 5.29 8.85 33.70
N TYR A 437 4.65 8.87 32.53
CA TYR A 437 4.91 9.86 31.49
C TYR A 437 4.32 11.25 31.80
N SER A 438 3.31 11.31 32.67
CA SER A 438 2.65 12.56 33.06
C SER A 438 2.23 12.52 34.52
N ILE A 439 2.58 13.58 35.25
CA ILE A 439 2.23 13.79 36.65
C ILE A 439 1.86 15.25 36.88
N ALA A 440 1.04 15.52 37.88
CA ALA A 440 0.58 16.88 38.18
C ALA A 440 1.64 17.68 38.98
N PRO A 441 1.56 19.03 39.01
CA PRO A 441 2.37 19.84 39.92
C PRO A 441 2.28 19.33 41.37
N GLY A 442 3.43 19.21 42.03
CA GLY A 442 3.53 18.66 43.39
C GLY A 442 3.50 17.13 43.48
N GLU A 443 3.29 16.39 42.38
CA GLU A 443 3.39 14.93 42.38
C GLU A 443 4.82 14.46 42.13
N THR A 444 5.12 13.25 42.60
CA THR A 444 6.37 12.53 42.33
C THR A 444 6.06 11.17 41.75
N THR A 445 6.83 10.71 40.76
CA THR A 445 6.81 9.33 40.30
C THR A 445 8.05 8.59 40.75
N ARG A 446 7.90 7.30 41.01
CA ARG A 446 8.99 6.36 41.10
C ARG A 446 9.52 6.09 39.69
N VAL A 447 10.84 6.08 39.55
CA VAL A 447 11.57 5.72 38.34
C VAL A 447 12.29 4.41 38.66
N ARG A 448 11.91 3.32 38.01
CA ARG A 448 12.57 2.02 38.19
C ARG A 448 13.50 1.74 37.03
N LEU A 449 14.75 1.47 37.37
CA LEU A 449 15.78 1.03 36.44
C LEU A 449 16.01 -0.46 36.67
N ARG A 450 16.11 -1.25 35.60
CA ARG A 450 16.52 -2.65 35.68
C ARG A 450 17.76 -2.87 34.83
N ILE A 451 18.82 -3.36 35.46
CA ILE A 451 20.08 -3.71 34.82
C ILE A 451 20.27 -5.22 34.90
N ASP A 452 20.42 -5.86 33.76
CA ASP A 452 20.58 -7.32 33.66
C ASP A 452 21.98 -7.67 33.15
N ASN A 453 22.64 -8.62 33.82
CA ASN A 453 23.87 -9.23 33.35
C ASN A 453 23.53 -10.45 32.49
N GLN A 454 23.78 -10.35 31.19
CA GLN A 454 23.47 -11.37 30.21
C GLN A 454 24.62 -12.35 29.96
N SER A 455 25.77 -12.11 30.59
CA SER A 455 26.92 -12.99 30.54
C SER A 455 26.91 -14.02 31.68
N LEU A 456 27.72 -15.07 31.55
CA LEU A 456 27.95 -16.02 32.65
C LEU A 456 28.95 -15.49 33.70
N ALA A 457 29.67 -14.40 33.42
CA ALA A 457 30.67 -13.84 34.29
C ALA A 457 30.07 -12.78 35.24
N ALA A 458 30.51 -12.77 36.49
CA ALA A 458 30.16 -11.67 37.40
C ALA A 458 30.88 -10.37 36.98
N LEU A 459 30.20 -9.24 37.19
CA LEU A 459 30.69 -7.90 36.87
C LEU A 459 30.62 -6.98 38.10
N GLY A 460 31.33 -5.86 38.07
CA GLY A 460 31.48 -4.94 39.19
C GLY A 460 32.89 -4.97 39.81
N ALA A 461 33.22 -3.95 40.61
CA ALA A 461 34.56 -3.79 41.18
C ALA A 461 35.01 -4.96 42.08
N ARG A 462 34.07 -5.72 42.65
CA ARG A 462 34.34 -6.92 43.47
C ARG A 462 34.24 -8.24 42.71
N SER A 463 33.92 -8.19 41.42
CA SER A 463 33.90 -9.40 40.57
C SER A 463 35.31 -9.92 40.27
N PRO A 464 35.46 -11.17 39.84
CA PRO A 464 36.77 -11.70 39.41
C PRO A 464 37.42 -10.91 38.26
N SER A 465 36.61 -10.29 37.39
CA SER A 465 37.10 -9.45 36.30
C SER A 465 37.55 -8.06 36.76
N GLY A 466 37.04 -7.59 37.91
CA GLY A 466 37.24 -6.23 38.41
C GLY A 466 36.65 -5.13 37.52
N ARG A 467 35.87 -5.49 36.49
CA ARG A 467 35.26 -4.52 35.55
C ARG A 467 34.20 -3.72 36.25
N ARG A 468 34.45 -2.42 36.41
CA ARG A 468 33.50 -1.50 37.03
C ARG A 468 32.22 -1.40 36.21
N LEU A 469 31.10 -1.38 36.90
CA LEU A 469 29.77 -1.21 36.33
C LEU A 469 29.12 -0.04 37.04
N SER A 470 28.63 0.96 36.30
CA SER A 470 27.91 2.08 36.89
C SER A 470 26.73 2.52 36.05
N VAL A 471 25.72 3.03 36.73
CA VAL A 471 24.54 3.64 36.13
C VAL A 471 24.56 5.13 36.47
N GLY A 472 24.40 5.97 35.46
CA GLY A 472 24.24 7.41 35.60
C GLY A 472 22.88 7.88 35.15
N LEU A 473 22.35 8.93 35.79
CA LEU A 473 21.22 9.72 35.29
C LEU A 473 21.64 11.17 35.17
N GLY A 474 21.20 11.84 34.11
CA GLY A 474 21.44 13.26 33.91
C GLY A 474 20.32 13.91 33.13
N LEU A 475 20.20 15.22 33.32
CA LEU A 475 19.28 16.04 32.54
C LEU A 475 19.79 16.13 31.10
N ALA A 476 19.00 15.64 30.14
CA ALA A 476 19.30 15.80 28.72
C ALA A 476 18.70 17.10 28.17
N TYR A 477 17.47 17.38 28.58
CA TYR A 477 16.72 18.57 28.21
C TYR A 477 15.68 18.87 29.28
N SER A 478 15.45 20.15 29.57
CA SER A 478 14.38 20.60 30.46
C SER A 478 13.86 21.96 30.02
N GLU A 479 12.54 22.06 29.88
CA GLU A 479 11.84 23.33 29.67
C GLU A 479 11.59 24.07 30.99
N LEU A 480 11.71 23.36 32.11
CA LEU A 480 11.40 23.84 33.47
C LEU A 480 12.63 24.38 34.21
N GLY A 481 13.83 23.92 33.87
CA GLY A 481 15.00 24.06 34.76
C GLY A 481 15.03 23.03 35.89
N ASP A 482 16.07 23.05 36.73
CA ASP A 482 16.28 22.09 37.83
C ASP A 482 15.55 22.52 39.12
N GLU A 483 15.22 23.81 39.24
CA GLU A 483 14.52 24.40 40.39
C GLU A 483 13.10 23.86 40.60
N HIS A 484 12.45 23.45 39.51
CA HIS A 484 11.11 22.86 39.50
C HIS A 484 11.14 21.33 39.59
N LEU A 485 12.33 20.72 39.66
CA LEU A 485 12.50 19.28 39.78
C LEU A 485 12.69 18.84 41.23
N VAL A 486 12.08 17.71 41.56
CA VAL A 486 12.27 17.00 42.81
C VAL A 486 12.86 15.63 42.49
N PHE A 487 14.18 15.52 42.58
CA PHE A 487 14.89 14.24 42.41
C PHE A 487 15.37 13.69 43.76
N ARG A 488 15.10 12.41 44.03
CA ARG A 488 15.70 11.66 45.13
C ARG A 488 16.34 10.39 44.62
N ASP A 489 17.55 10.14 45.08
CA ASP A 489 18.29 8.94 44.73
C ASP A 489 17.73 7.69 45.42
N HIS A 490 18.32 6.53 45.12
CA HIS A 490 17.97 5.23 45.69
C HIS A 490 18.13 5.13 47.23
N THR A 491 18.77 6.13 47.85
CA THR A 491 18.90 6.24 49.32
C THR A 491 17.85 7.19 49.92
N GLY A 492 17.01 7.82 49.08
CA GLY A 492 16.03 8.83 49.45
C GLY A 492 16.62 10.24 49.61
N LYS A 493 17.91 10.42 49.32
CA LYS A 493 18.59 11.70 49.44
C LYS A 493 18.25 12.59 48.24
N ARG A 494 17.88 13.85 48.51
CA ARG A 494 17.61 14.83 47.46
C ARG A 494 18.91 15.18 46.72
N GLY A 495 18.86 15.15 45.39
CA GLY A 495 19.96 15.53 44.49
C GLY A 495 19.51 16.49 43.39
N SER A 496 20.44 16.83 42.49
CA SER A 496 20.19 17.61 41.27
C SER A 496 20.50 16.74 40.05
N LEU A 497 19.59 16.70 39.07
CA LEU A 497 19.83 15.98 37.81
C LEU A 497 20.68 16.79 36.85
N ALA A 498 20.73 18.13 37.01
CA ALA A 498 21.63 19.00 36.26
C ALA A 498 23.11 18.75 36.62
N GLU A 499 23.41 18.42 37.88
CA GLU A 499 24.75 18.01 38.32
C GLU A 499 25.09 16.56 37.95
N GLY A 500 24.07 15.77 37.57
CA GLY A 500 24.18 14.34 37.31
C GLY A 500 24.17 13.50 38.58
N TRP A 501 23.61 12.30 38.46
CA TRP A 501 23.62 11.27 39.48
C TRP A 501 24.36 10.03 38.95
N GLN A 502 25.19 9.41 39.77
CA GLN A 502 25.92 8.20 39.40
C GLN A 502 25.91 7.19 40.56
N HIS A 503 25.72 5.91 40.23
CA HIS A 503 25.76 4.80 41.17
C HIS A 503 26.63 3.67 40.61
N GLU A 504 27.69 3.34 41.33
CA GLU A 504 28.56 2.20 41.03
C GLU A 504 27.97 0.91 41.63
N LEU A 505 27.86 -0.12 40.81
CA LEU A 505 27.42 -1.45 41.20
C LEU A 505 28.66 -2.29 41.57
N ASP A 506 28.76 -2.62 42.85
CA ASP A 506 29.91 -3.35 43.39
C ASP A 506 30.06 -4.77 42.81
N LEU A 507 28.94 -5.47 42.63
CA LEU A 507 28.89 -6.85 42.15
C LEU A 507 27.50 -7.16 41.57
N LEU A 508 27.47 -7.72 40.37
CA LEU A 508 26.31 -8.30 39.71
C LEU A 508 26.70 -9.66 39.13
N GLU A 509 26.13 -10.74 39.66
CA GLU A 509 26.46 -12.11 39.26
C GLU A 509 26.03 -12.38 37.81
N GLY A 510 26.63 -13.41 37.19
CA GLY A 510 26.28 -13.82 35.83
C GLY A 510 24.84 -14.32 35.74
N GLY A 511 24.06 -13.79 34.78
CA GLY A 511 22.64 -14.12 34.60
C GLY A 511 21.68 -13.43 35.58
N ASP A 512 22.18 -12.69 36.58
CA ASP A 512 21.36 -11.97 37.55
C ASP A 512 20.97 -10.56 37.04
N GLY A 513 19.99 -9.96 37.70
CA GLY A 513 19.54 -8.59 37.45
C GLY A 513 19.30 -7.80 38.74
N ILE A 514 19.46 -6.49 38.67
CA ILE A 514 19.23 -5.58 39.79
C ILE A 514 18.23 -4.48 39.41
N GLY A 515 17.28 -4.23 40.32
CA GLY A 515 16.36 -3.10 40.24
C GLY A 515 16.84 -1.93 41.10
N ILE A 516 16.79 -0.72 40.55
CA ILE A 516 17.11 0.53 41.26
C ILE A 516 15.87 1.42 41.21
N ASP A 517 15.30 1.69 42.39
CA ASP A 517 14.15 2.59 42.54
C ASP A 517 14.64 3.99 42.90
N LEU A 518 14.17 4.99 42.14
CA LEU A 518 14.45 6.41 42.33
C LEU A 518 13.14 7.20 42.36
N GLU A 519 13.17 8.46 42.76
CA GLU A 519 12.00 9.33 42.73
C GLU A 519 12.28 10.60 41.91
N LEU A 520 11.36 10.93 41.01
CA LEU A 520 11.40 12.13 40.18
C LEU A 520 10.02 12.78 40.14
N GLY A 521 9.94 14.05 40.51
CA GLY A 521 8.68 14.80 40.60
C GLY A 521 8.87 16.27 40.29
N PHE A 522 7.79 17.03 40.48
CA PHE A 522 7.78 18.47 40.26
C PHE A 522 7.36 19.23 41.51
N THR A 523 7.80 20.48 41.62
CA THR A 523 7.31 21.40 42.66
C THR A 523 5.84 21.76 42.42
N THR A 524 5.15 22.26 43.46
CA THR A 524 3.72 22.62 43.39
C THR A 524 3.43 23.80 42.48
N ASP A 525 4.44 24.63 42.18
CA ASP A 525 4.39 25.81 41.32
C ASP A 525 4.96 25.55 39.92
N ALA A 526 5.26 24.29 39.57
CA ALA A 526 5.79 23.93 38.26
C ALA A 526 4.82 24.32 37.12
N PRO A 527 5.28 25.04 36.10
CA PRO A 527 4.46 25.39 34.93
C PRO A 527 3.90 24.16 34.20
N GLU A 528 2.62 24.24 33.83
CA GLU A 528 1.91 23.15 33.16
C GLU A 528 2.34 22.96 31.69
N TYR A 529 2.31 21.70 31.26
CA TYR A 529 2.64 21.20 29.92
C TYR A 529 4.09 21.44 29.46
N LEU A 530 4.97 21.68 30.42
CA LEU A 530 6.42 21.62 30.22
C LEU A 530 6.96 20.24 30.62
N SER A 531 8.06 19.85 30.01
CA SER A 531 8.65 18.52 30.12
C SER A 531 10.11 18.53 30.54
N VAL A 532 10.53 17.40 31.11
CA VAL A 532 11.93 17.08 31.40
C VAL A 532 12.26 15.75 30.74
N THR A 533 13.38 15.72 30.01
CA THR A 533 13.94 14.51 29.44
C THR A 533 15.21 14.14 30.20
N VAL A 534 15.23 12.93 30.74
CA VAL A 534 16.34 12.40 31.53
C VAL A 534 17.00 11.29 30.75
N TRP A 535 18.33 11.31 30.69
CA TRP A 535 19.13 10.23 30.11
C TRP A 535 19.68 9.33 31.20
N LEU A 536 19.60 8.03 30.94
CA LEU A 536 20.35 7.00 31.62
C LEU A 536 21.59 6.65 30.80
N SER A 537 22.74 6.62 31.46
CA SER A 537 24.01 6.09 30.94
C SER A 537 24.33 4.79 31.67
N LEU A 538 24.39 3.67 30.96
CA LEU A 538 24.96 2.44 31.49
C LEU A 538 26.42 2.38 31.07
N GLU A 539 27.32 2.29 32.05
CA GLU A 539 28.75 2.30 31.81
C GLU A 539 29.42 1.03 32.30
N LEU A 540 30.36 0.53 31.51
CA LEU A 540 31.12 -0.68 31.79
C LEU A 540 32.61 -0.44 31.58
N GLY A 541 33.42 -1.03 32.46
CA GLY A 541 34.88 -1.02 32.36
C GLY A 541 35.38 -1.63 31.05
N PHE A 542 36.45 -1.10 30.48
CA PHE A 542 37.14 -1.76 29.36
C PHE A 542 37.67 -3.14 29.76
N ILE A 543 37.88 -4.03 28.78
CA ILE A 543 38.45 -5.37 29.03
C ILE A 543 39.89 -5.25 29.56
N ASP A 544 40.72 -4.45 28.88
CA ASP A 544 42.14 -4.28 29.22
C ASP A 544 42.39 -3.31 30.39
N THR A 545 41.49 -2.34 30.59
CA THR A 545 41.51 -1.39 31.72
C THR A 545 40.19 -1.45 32.51
N PRO A 546 39.95 -2.52 33.31
CA PRO A 546 38.66 -2.76 34.01
C PRO A 546 38.16 -1.62 34.90
N ALA A 547 39.06 -0.76 35.38
CA ALA A 547 38.74 0.38 36.23
C ALA A 547 38.28 1.63 35.46
N GLU A 548 38.54 1.72 34.15
CA GLU A 548 38.13 2.85 33.31
C GLU A 548 36.81 2.51 32.65
N THR A 549 35.73 3.22 33.01
CA THR A 549 34.39 2.97 32.45
C THR A 549 34.18 3.74 31.15
N ARG A 550 33.32 3.19 30.30
CA ARG A 550 32.76 3.89 29.14
C ARG A 550 31.26 3.67 29.05
N PRO A 551 30.50 4.63 28.50
CA PRO A 551 29.12 4.41 28.13
C PRO A 551 29.01 3.31 27.08
N ILE A 552 28.16 2.32 27.36
CA ILE A 552 27.88 1.19 26.47
C ILE A 552 26.42 1.21 25.98
N GLN A 553 25.54 1.89 26.72
CA GLN A 553 24.14 2.05 26.37
C GLN A 553 23.60 3.36 26.95
N TYR A 554 22.75 4.04 26.20
CA TYR A 554 21.94 5.14 26.70
C TYR A 554 20.45 4.79 26.60
N ARG A 555 19.67 5.22 27.58
CA ARG A 555 18.20 5.23 27.52
C ARG A 555 17.71 6.63 27.85
N ALA A 556 16.51 6.97 27.40
CA ALA A 556 15.88 8.24 27.74
C ALA A 556 14.42 8.01 28.07
N PHE A 557 13.89 8.87 28.92
CA PHE A 557 12.46 8.97 29.18
C PHE A 557 12.12 10.44 29.45
N THR A 558 10.89 10.79 29.12
CA THR A 558 10.37 12.15 29.28
C THR A 558 9.19 12.11 30.22
N ILE A 559 9.19 13.00 31.21
CA ILE A 559 8.05 13.24 32.08
C ILE A 559 7.55 14.65 31.83
N ARG A 560 6.22 14.79 31.72
CA ARG A 560 5.56 16.08 31.62
C ARG A 560 4.79 16.46 32.88
N VAL A 561 4.76 17.76 33.15
CA VAL A 561 3.83 18.39 34.10
C VAL A 561 2.45 18.49 33.43
N ALA A 562 1.49 17.67 33.81
CA ALA A 562 0.14 17.70 33.24
C ALA A 562 -0.88 18.34 34.19
N ARG A 563 -1.94 18.94 33.64
CA ARG A 563 -3.02 19.55 34.43
C ARG A 563 -4.09 18.50 34.72
N ARG A 564 -4.44 18.31 36.01
CA ARG A 564 -5.60 17.49 36.40
C ARG A 564 -6.89 18.06 35.86
N TYR A 565 -7.79 17.19 35.43
CA TYR A 565 -9.11 17.63 34.96
C TYR A 565 -9.86 18.39 36.06
N GLN A 566 -10.44 19.54 35.70
CA GLN A 566 -11.36 20.29 36.53
C GLN A 566 -12.62 20.58 35.74
N HIS A 567 -13.78 20.39 36.37
CA HIS A 567 -15.06 20.67 35.74
C HIS A 567 -15.21 22.17 35.50
N ASP A 568 -15.35 22.54 34.23
CA ASP A 568 -15.70 23.89 33.79
C ASP A 568 -17.10 23.87 33.17
N PRO A 569 -18.12 24.49 33.80
CA PRO A 569 -19.48 24.52 33.26
C PRO A 569 -19.58 25.29 31.94
N ASP A 570 -18.68 26.26 31.71
CA ASP A 570 -18.65 27.10 30.51
C ASP A 570 -17.89 26.44 29.34
N ALA A 571 -17.29 25.26 29.55
CA ALA A 571 -16.61 24.52 28.49
C ALA A 571 -17.61 23.87 27.52
N ASP A 572 -17.52 24.19 26.24
CA ASP A 572 -18.30 23.58 25.15
C ASP A 572 -17.51 22.51 24.37
N LEU A 573 -16.20 22.47 24.58
CA LEU A 573 -15.26 21.56 23.92
C LEU A 573 -14.40 20.87 24.97
N LEU A 574 -14.38 19.53 24.96
CA LEU A 574 -13.39 18.73 25.69
C LEU A 574 -12.26 18.34 24.74
N LEU A 575 -11.03 18.78 25.00
CA LEU A 575 -9.84 18.33 24.30
C LEU A 575 -9.22 17.16 25.07
N VAL A 576 -9.09 16.01 24.43
CA VAL A 576 -8.51 14.79 24.99
C VAL A 576 -7.11 14.64 24.45
N VAL A 577 -6.13 14.67 25.34
CA VAL A 577 -4.69 14.74 25.03
C VAL A 577 -3.92 13.65 25.76
N ASN A 578 -2.64 13.49 25.44
CA ASN A 578 -1.73 12.59 26.13
C ASN A 578 -0.37 13.25 26.38
N HIS A 579 0.56 12.50 26.99
CA HIS A 579 1.92 12.94 27.31
C HIS A 579 2.79 13.38 26.11
N ARG A 580 2.27 13.38 24.87
CA ARG A 580 2.92 14.00 23.71
C ARG A 580 2.46 15.44 23.41
N MET A 581 1.31 15.90 23.94
CA MET A 581 0.84 17.31 23.90
C MET A 581 1.79 18.40 24.46
N GLU A 582 2.54 19.07 23.59
CA GLU A 582 3.45 20.15 24.00
C GLU A 582 2.73 21.47 24.36
N ARG A 583 3.44 22.34 25.08
CA ARG A 583 2.92 23.66 25.49
C ARG A 583 2.46 24.52 24.30
N ALA A 584 3.26 24.62 23.25
CA ALA A 584 2.94 25.40 22.07
C ALA A 584 1.69 24.88 21.35
N ALA A 585 1.51 23.55 21.33
CA ALA A 585 0.33 22.90 20.76
C ALA A 585 -0.93 23.21 21.58
N LEU A 586 -0.84 23.11 22.92
CA LEU A 586 -1.94 23.46 23.80
C LEU A 586 -2.36 24.93 23.64
N GLU A 587 -1.40 25.85 23.56
CA GLU A 587 -1.67 27.28 23.32
C GLU A 587 -2.36 27.51 21.97
N ALA A 588 -1.97 26.78 20.92
CA ALA A 588 -2.64 26.84 19.63
C ALA A 588 -4.10 26.35 19.71
N TRP A 589 -4.37 25.30 20.49
CA TRP A 589 -5.73 24.83 20.75
C TRP A 589 -6.58 25.82 21.53
N GLU A 590 -6.01 26.44 22.57
CA GLU A 590 -6.66 27.50 23.34
C GLU A 590 -6.99 28.71 22.46
N GLN A 591 -6.06 29.13 21.60
CA GLN A 591 -6.29 30.20 20.61
C GLN A 591 -7.37 29.82 19.60
N LEU A 592 -7.38 28.58 19.10
CA LEU A 592 -8.40 28.11 18.17
C LEU A 592 -9.79 28.08 18.82
N ALA A 593 -9.90 27.60 20.05
CA ALA A 593 -11.14 27.61 20.82
C ALA A 593 -11.64 29.05 21.05
N GLN A 594 -10.74 29.97 21.39
CA GLN A 594 -11.06 31.40 21.51
C GLN A 594 -11.55 31.99 20.19
N ARG A 595 -10.90 31.65 19.05
CA ARG A 595 -11.32 32.06 17.70
C ARG A 595 -12.67 31.48 17.31
N LEU A 596 -13.05 30.32 17.83
CA LEU A 596 -14.37 29.73 17.65
C LEU A 596 -15.41 30.30 18.62
N GLY A 597 -14.98 30.98 19.69
CA GLY A 597 -15.84 31.54 20.72
C GLY A 597 -16.41 30.47 21.66
N VAL A 598 -15.62 29.43 21.94
CA VAL A 598 -16.07 28.24 22.69
C VAL A 598 -15.17 28.01 23.89
N GLY A 599 -15.75 27.58 25.02
CA GLY A 599 -14.95 27.21 26.20
C GLY A 599 -14.24 25.87 26.01
N LEU A 600 -13.00 25.77 26.47
CA LEU A 600 -12.15 24.58 26.31
C LEU A 600 -11.84 23.94 27.67
N ALA A 601 -12.24 22.69 27.85
CA ALA A 601 -11.76 21.83 28.92
C ALA A 601 -10.72 20.83 28.39
N LEU A 602 -9.86 20.32 29.27
CA LEU A 602 -8.73 19.48 28.90
C LEU A 602 -8.68 18.21 29.72
N TRP A 603 -8.65 17.05 29.05
CA TRP A 603 -8.51 15.73 29.66
C TRP A 603 -7.20 15.08 29.18
N ASP A 604 -6.23 14.90 30.08
CA ASP A 604 -4.99 14.21 29.76
C ASP A 604 -5.11 12.72 30.13
N VAL A 605 -5.19 11.85 29.12
CA VAL A 605 -5.36 10.40 29.34
C VAL A 605 -4.11 9.75 29.93
N SER A 606 -2.92 10.35 29.75
CA SER A 606 -1.68 9.85 30.36
C SER A 606 -1.61 10.19 31.84
N LEU A 607 -2.19 11.32 32.25
CA LEU A 607 -2.34 11.68 33.67
C LEU A 607 -3.48 10.89 34.33
N GLU A 608 -4.69 10.95 33.79
CA GLU A 608 -5.88 10.35 34.41
C GLU A 608 -5.86 8.81 34.32
N GLY A 609 -5.15 8.27 33.32
CA GLY A 609 -4.94 6.84 33.12
C GLY A 609 -6.15 6.08 32.54
N HIS A 610 -7.19 6.79 32.15
CA HIS A 610 -8.36 6.26 31.45
C HIS A 610 -9.08 7.35 30.67
N PHE A 611 -10.02 6.95 29.82
CA PHE A 611 -10.97 7.86 29.20
C PHE A 611 -12.36 7.21 29.23
N ASP A 612 -12.99 7.24 30.41
CA ASP A 612 -14.28 6.59 30.66
C ASP A 612 -15.36 7.65 30.77
N LEU A 613 -16.32 7.64 29.85
CA LEU A 613 -17.33 8.69 29.75
C LEU A 613 -18.41 8.57 30.84
N GLU A 614 -18.66 7.37 31.36
CA GLU A 614 -19.79 7.09 32.27
C GLU A 614 -19.40 7.17 33.74
N THR A 615 -18.11 6.97 34.05
CA THR A 615 -17.63 7.05 35.43
C THR A 615 -17.67 8.51 35.93
N PRO A 616 -18.25 8.78 37.12
CA PRO A 616 -18.21 10.11 37.73
C PRO A 616 -16.77 10.60 37.95
N VAL A 617 -16.47 11.83 37.52
CA VAL A 617 -15.17 12.44 37.81
C VAL A 617 -15.07 12.83 39.29
N ALA A 618 -13.85 12.97 39.81
CA ALA A 618 -13.64 13.31 41.21
C ALA A 618 -14.36 14.62 41.60
N GLY A 619 -15.42 14.52 42.40
CA GLY A 619 -16.20 15.67 42.88
C GLY A 619 -17.30 16.17 41.94
N GLY A 620 -17.65 15.45 40.87
CA GLY A 620 -18.65 15.91 39.89
C GLY A 620 -19.40 14.78 39.16
N PRO A 621 -20.31 15.16 38.24
CA PRO A 621 -21.02 14.23 37.35
C PRO A 621 -20.07 13.55 36.35
N SER A 622 -20.54 12.57 35.58
CA SER A 622 -19.74 11.89 34.55
C SER A 622 -19.41 12.82 33.36
N LEU A 623 -18.37 12.52 32.56
CA LEU A 623 -18.09 13.30 31.34
C LEU A 623 -19.27 13.28 30.36
N LEU A 624 -19.98 12.15 30.30
CA LEU A 624 -21.20 11.98 29.50
C LEU A 624 -22.30 12.98 29.90
N GLU A 625 -22.48 13.23 31.19
CA GLU A 625 -23.45 14.21 31.70
C GLU A 625 -22.97 15.66 31.49
N GLN A 626 -21.68 15.93 31.69
CA GLN A 626 -21.10 17.28 31.59
C GLN A 626 -21.09 17.82 30.16
N PHE A 627 -20.89 16.94 29.19
CA PHE A 627 -20.75 17.27 27.77
C PHE A 627 -21.97 16.91 26.93
N ALA A 628 -23.11 16.59 27.53
CA ALA A 628 -24.36 16.37 26.80
C ALA A 628 -24.68 17.56 25.87
N GLY A 629 -24.87 17.30 24.58
CA GLY A 629 -25.07 18.32 23.55
C GLY A 629 -23.83 19.15 23.16
N LYS A 630 -22.64 18.82 23.67
CA LYS A 630 -21.36 19.54 23.45
C LYS A 630 -20.40 18.71 22.58
N THR A 631 -19.18 19.19 22.35
CA THR A 631 -18.18 18.50 21.51
C THR A 631 -17.03 17.92 22.35
N MET A 632 -16.56 16.72 21.97
CA MET A 632 -15.32 16.12 22.45
C MET A 632 -14.37 15.88 21.27
N LEU A 633 -13.12 16.33 21.40
CA LEU A 633 -12.07 16.22 20.39
C LEU A 633 -10.95 15.34 20.93
N LEU A 634 -10.66 14.24 20.24
CA LEU A 634 -9.61 13.30 20.60
C LEU A 634 -8.38 13.51 19.72
N CYS A 635 -7.28 13.93 20.35
CA CYS A 635 -5.95 13.89 19.75
C CYS A 635 -5.46 12.44 19.76
N ASP A 636 -5.64 11.76 18.64
CA ASP A 636 -5.58 10.31 18.52
C ASP A 636 -4.24 9.81 17.94
N ASN A 637 -3.15 10.48 18.32
CA ASN A 637 -1.79 10.02 18.03
C ASN A 637 -1.44 8.79 18.86
N THR A 638 -0.42 8.06 18.40
CA THR A 638 0.19 7.00 19.20
C THR A 638 0.74 7.57 20.51
N MET A 639 0.44 6.92 21.63
CA MET A 639 0.97 7.21 22.96
C MET A 639 1.54 5.96 23.60
N ASP A 640 2.58 6.15 24.41
CA ASP A 640 3.17 5.12 25.26
C ASP A 640 2.32 4.84 26.51
N THR A 641 2.10 3.56 26.81
CA THR A 641 1.36 3.08 27.99
C THR A 641 2.14 1.96 28.70
N ALA A 642 1.68 1.55 29.88
CA ALA A 642 2.34 0.53 30.68
C ALA A 642 2.43 -0.87 30.02
N ILE A 643 1.61 -1.16 29.00
CA ILE A 643 1.60 -2.43 28.27
C ILE A 643 1.97 -2.26 26.77
N GLY A 644 2.59 -1.14 26.41
CA GLY A 644 3.02 -0.82 25.06
C GLY A 644 2.35 0.43 24.50
N SER A 645 2.41 0.63 23.19
CA SER A 645 1.81 1.79 22.53
C SER A 645 0.31 1.59 22.25
N ALA A 646 -0.48 2.65 22.39
CA ALA A 646 -1.91 2.67 22.12
C ALA A 646 -2.34 4.03 21.56
N HIS A 647 -3.56 4.12 21.03
CA HIS A 647 -4.22 5.37 20.67
C HIS A 647 -5.26 5.78 21.72
N ALA A 648 -5.69 7.04 21.72
CA ALA A 648 -6.65 7.56 22.69
C ALA A 648 -8.04 6.93 22.50
N HIS A 649 -8.46 6.68 21.24
CA HIS A 649 -9.74 6.02 20.96
C HIS A 649 -9.79 4.57 21.46
N GLU A 650 -8.66 3.88 21.61
CA GLU A 650 -8.61 2.53 22.20
C GLU A 650 -8.99 2.51 23.69
N LEU A 651 -9.01 3.68 24.35
CA LEU A 651 -9.52 3.83 25.72
C LEU A 651 -11.04 4.05 25.76
N LEU A 652 -11.71 4.12 24.61
CA LEU A 652 -13.17 4.13 24.50
C LEU A 652 -13.67 2.78 24.02
N VAL A 653 -14.63 2.22 24.75
CA VAL A 653 -15.45 1.14 24.20
C VAL A 653 -16.57 1.71 23.36
N LYS A 654 -16.96 0.99 22.31
CA LYS A 654 -17.93 1.44 21.33
C LYS A 654 -19.31 1.70 21.95
N GLU A 655 -19.69 0.99 23.02
CA GLU A 655 -20.89 1.30 23.80
C GLU A 655 -20.91 2.73 24.34
N GLN A 656 -19.77 3.24 24.81
CA GLN A 656 -19.65 4.60 25.32
C GLN A 656 -19.75 5.64 24.19
N LEU A 657 -19.27 5.31 22.99
CA LEU A 657 -19.45 6.15 21.81
C LEU A 657 -20.95 6.27 21.45
N PHE A 658 -21.69 5.15 21.46
CA PHE A 658 -23.14 5.18 21.23
C PHE A 658 -23.88 5.93 22.35
N ALA A 659 -23.47 5.78 23.60
CA ALA A 659 -24.02 6.53 24.73
C ALA A 659 -23.79 8.04 24.56
N ALA A 660 -22.58 8.46 24.20
CA ALA A 660 -22.22 9.86 23.92
C ALA A 660 -23.08 10.45 22.79
N ALA A 661 -23.14 9.77 21.64
CA ALA A 661 -23.94 10.23 20.51
C ALA A 661 -25.45 10.30 20.85
N SER A 662 -25.95 9.38 21.69
CA SER A 662 -27.36 9.42 22.15
C SER A 662 -27.70 10.62 23.04
N GLN A 663 -26.71 11.21 23.71
CA GLN A 663 -26.81 12.46 24.48
C GLN A 663 -26.55 13.70 23.61
N GLY A 664 -26.43 13.53 22.29
CA GLY A 664 -26.13 14.61 21.36
C GLY A 664 -24.68 15.11 21.43
N ILE A 665 -23.76 14.32 21.99
CA ILE A 665 -22.33 14.68 22.02
C ILE A 665 -21.74 14.48 20.63
N ASN A 666 -21.03 15.49 20.14
CA ASN A 666 -20.29 15.41 18.89
C ASN A 666 -18.85 14.94 19.17
N LEU A 667 -18.38 13.93 18.46
CA LEU A 667 -17.04 13.38 18.62
C LEU A 667 -16.21 13.69 17.37
N ALA A 668 -15.02 14.24 17.59
CA ALA A 668 -14.03 14.43 16.54
C ALA A 668 -12.74 13.68 16.89
N PHE A 669 -12.22 12.93 15.92
CA PHE A 669 -10.97 12.20 16.03
C PHE A 669 -9.93 12.84 15.12
N LEU A 670 -8.75 13.18 15.66
CA LEU A 670 -7.63 13.72 14.91
C LEU A 670 -6.50 12.70 14.90
N GLY A 671 -6.22 12.08 13.76
CA GLY A 671 -5.14 11.10 13.66
C GLY A 671 -5.36 10.03 12.62
N ARG A 672 -4.60 8.92 12.73
CA ARG A 672 -4.74 7.75 11.85
C ARG A 672 -5.34 6.59 12.64
N GLY A 673 -6.04 5.70 11.94
CA GLY A 673 -6.48 4.41 12.50
C GLY A 673 -7.95 4.33 12.92
N VAL A 674 -8.71 5.42 12.82
CA VAL A 674 -10.15 5.42 13.10
C VAL A 674 -10.94 5.12 11.83
N GLU A 675 -11.60 3.96 11.79
CA GLU A 675 -12.52 3.57 10.72
C GLU A 675 -13.97 3.92 11.11
N ILE A 676 -14.43 5.13 10.73
CA ILE A 676 -15.78 5.62 11.09
C ILE A 676 -16.88 4.63 10.67
N ASP A 677 -16.76 3.99 9.51
CA ASP A 677 -17.73 3.00 9.02
C ASP A 677 -17.88 1.82 10.00
N SER A 678 -16.77 1.31 10.51
CA SER A 678 -16.78 0.25 11.52
C SER A 678 -17.43 0.73 12.82
N LEU A 679 -17.14 1.96 13.28
CA LEU A 679 -17.68 2.53 14.52
C LEU A 679 -19.20 2.70 14.49
N LEU A 680 -19.77 2.93 13.31
CA LEU A 680 -21.22 3.13 13.12
C LEU A 680 -22.03 1.83 13.11
N VAL A 681 -21.38 0.66 13.12
CA VAL A 681 -22.03 -0.67 13.13
C VAL A 681 -22.30 -1.12 14.57
N PRO A 682 -23.57 -1.22 15.03
CA PRO A 682 -23.87 -1.67 16.38
C PRO A 682 -23.68 -3.19 16.52
N THR A 683 -22.58 -3.61 17.15
CA THR A 683 -22.19 -5.02 17.35
C THR A 683 -22.57 -5.59 18.72
N HIS A 684 -22.96 -4.72 19.65
CA HIS A 684 -23.32 -5.09 21.03
C HIS A 684 -24.67 -5.81 21.09
N GLU A 685 -24.75 -6.92 21.84
CA GLU A 685 -26.02 -7.62 22.06
C GLU A 685 -26.93 -6.84 23.02
N HIS A 686 -27.99 -6.23 22.48
CA HIS A 686 -29.13 -5.86 23.30
C HIS A 686 -30.12 -7.02 23.43
N LYS A 687 -30.76 -7.13 24.61
CA LYS A 687 -31.78 -8.15 24.88
C LYS A 687 -32.76 -8.24 23.71
N ARG A 688 -32.75 -9.39 23.02
CA ARG A 688 -33.69 -9.71 21.94
C ARG A 688 -35.12 -9.65 22.47
N ASP A 689 -35.82 -8.55 22.24
CA ASP A 689 -37.27 -8.51 22.38
C ASP A 689 -37.88 -9.24 21.19
N VAL A 690 -37.90 -10.57 21.28
CA VAL A 690 -38.62 -11.40 20.31
C VAL A 690 -40.11 -11.11 20.50
N LEU A 691 -40.68 -10.26 19.64
CA LEU A 691 -42.13 -10.22 19.47
C LEU A 691 -42.58 -11.65 19.16
N SER A 692 -43.38 -12.24 20.06
CA SER A 692 -43.86 -13.61 19.94
C SER A 692 -44.48 -13.85 18.55
N GLU A 693 -44.33 -15.05 17.98
CA GLU A 693 -44.94 -15.44 16.70
C GLU A 693 -46.46 -15.10 16.63
N ALA A 694 -47.13 -15.04 17.78
CA ALA A 694 -48.52 -14.63 17.90
C ALA A 694 -48.78 -13.17 17.50
N SER A 695 -47.86 -12.24 17.78
CA SER A 695 -47.98 -10.82 17.38
C SER A 695 -47.79 -10.64 15.88
N LEU A 696 -46.88 -11.41 15.26
CA LEU A 696 -46.68 -11.44 13.81
C LEU A 696 -47.91 -12.02 13.08
N ALA A 697 -48.56 -13.03 13.66
CA ALA A 697 -49.75 -13.67 13.12
C ALA A 697 -51.01 -12.76 13.17
N ILE A 698 -51.11 -11.87 14.17
CA ILE A 698 -52.24 -10.92 14.29
C ILE A 698 -52.13 -9.79 13.25
N ALA A 699 -50.92 -9.31 12.95
CA ALA A 699 -50.69 -8.28 11.94
C ALA A 699 -50.86 -8.80 10.48
N THR A 700 -50.71 -10.11 10.27
CA THR A 700 -50.77 -10.77 8.96
C THR A 700 -52.02 -11.65 8.85
N ARG A 701 -53.20 -11.05 8.59
CA ARG A 701 -54.44 -11.81 8.31
C ARG A 701 -54.29 -12.73 7.08
N GLY A 702 -53.82 -13.96 7.31
CA GLY A 702 -54.00 -15.10 6.40
C GLY A 702 -53.15 -15.15 5.13
N ASN A 703 -52.20 -14.24 4.91
CA ASN A 703 -51.23 -14.36 3.82
C ASN A 703 -49.81 -14.55 4.38
N PRO A 704 -49.03 -15.53 3.89
CA PRO A 704 -47.66 -15.75 4.34
C PRO A 704 -46.81 -14.50 4.07
N VAL A 705 -45.88 -14.23 4.98
CA VAL A 705 -44.99 -13.05 5.03
C VAL A 705 -44.09 -12.97 3.78
N ASP A 706 -44.65 -12.55 2.66
CA ASP A 706 -43.93 -12.30 1.40
C ASP A 706 -43.58 -10.81 1.21
N SER A 707 -44.09 -9.91 2.07
CA SER A 707 -43.96 -8.47 1.87
C SER A 707 -43.27 -7.74 3.03
N THR A 708 -42.22 -7.00 2.69
CA THR A 708 -41.52 -6.00 3.50
C THR A 708 -42.48 -5.08 4.29
N GLY A 709 -43.68 -4.85 3.78
CA GLY A 709 -44.73 -4.02 4.41
C GLY A 709 -45.29 -4.56 5.73
N ALA A 710 -45.16 -5.86 6.04
CA ALA A 710 -45.52 -6.39 7.35
C ALA A 710 -44.50 -5.99 8.43
N LEU A 711 -43.21 -5.98 8.08
CA LEU A 711 -42.15 -5.54 8.97
C LEU A 711 -42.26 -4.03 9.23
N LEU A 712 -42.48 -3.21 8.19
CA LEU A 712 -42.68 -1.77 8.35
C LEU A 712 -43.86 -1.44 9.27
N ARG A 713 -44.93 -2.25 9.27
CA ARG A 713 -46.06 -2.11 10.21
C ARG A 713 -45.68 -2.46 11.62
N VAL A 714 -44.98 -3.58 11.82
CA VAL A 714 -44.48 -4.00 13.13
C VAL A 714 -43.57 -2.92 13.69
N LEU A 715 -42.61 -2.42 12.90
CA LEU A 715 -41.70 -1.34 13.29
C LEU A 715 -42.43 -0.04 13.63
N ALA A 716 -43.44 0.36 12.85
CA ALA A 716 -44.26 1.52 13.16
C ALA A 716 -45.03 1.37 14.50
N GLU A 717 -45.50 0.17 14.82
CA GLU A 717 -46.22 -0.13 16.07
C GLU A 717 -45.29 -0.24 17.29
N THR A 718 -44.11 -0.85 17.18
CA THR A 718 -43.10 -0.88 18.27
C THR A 718 -42.47 0.49 18.51
N GLN A 719 -42.30 1.31 17.47
CA GLN A 719 -41.73 2.65 17.59
C GLN A 719 -42.71 3.66 18.20
N ALA A 720 -44.00 3.58 17.88
CA ALA A 720 -45.03 4.45 18.49
C ALA A 720 -45.12 4.28 20.02
N ALA A 721 -44.63 3.15 20.55
CA ALA A 721 -44.60 2.86 21.99
C ALA A 721 -43.30 3.31 22.71
N ARG A 722 -42.25 3.75 21.99
CA ARG A 722 -40.89 3.99 22.54
C ARG A 722 -40.34 5.40 22.26
N THR A 723 -41.17 6.42 22.40
CA THR A 723 -40.84 7.82 22.10
C THR A 723 -39.87 8.52 23.09
N ALA A 724 -39.23 7.80 24.02
CA ALA A 724 -38.53 8.42 25.16
C ALA A 724 -37.09 7.95 25.44
N ALA A 725 -36.52 6.98 24.71
CA ALA A 725 -35.13 6.56 24.94
C ALA A 725 -34.46 6.11 23.62
N TYR A 726 -33.32 6.72 23.28
CA TYR A 726 -32.46 6.46 22.11
C TYR A 726 -31.69 5.11 22.22
N ALA A 727 -32.32 4.07 22.76
CA ALA A 727 -31.68 2.78 22.93
C ALA A 727 -31.62 2.02 21.58
N PRO A 728 -30.45 1.48 21.19
CA PRO A 728 -30.36 0.65 19.98
C PRO A 728 -31.21 -0.62 20.15
N TRP A 729 -31.83 -1.09 19.07
CA TRP A 729 -32.67 -2.28 19.08
C TRP A 729 -32.42 -3.14 17.84
N THR A 730 -32.77 -4.42 17.97
CA THR A 730 -32.54 -5.45 16.95
C THR A 730 -33.81 -6.25 16.70
N GLN A 731 -34.18 -6.48 15.44
CA GLN A 731 -35.32 -7.31 15.06
C GLN A 731 -34.95 -8.26 13.92
N SER A 732 -35.20 -9.55 14.09
CA SER A 732 -34.99 -10.56 13.05
C SER A 732 -36.30 -10.97 12.36
N LEU A 733 -36.21 -11.33 11.08
CA LEU A 733 -37.30 -11.85 10.26
C LEU A 733 -36.81 -13.00 9.37
N THR A 734 -37.61 -14.06 9.24
CA THR A 734 -37.29 -15.18 8.33
C THR A 734 -37.89 -14.93 6.94
N VAL A 735 -37.07 -15.04 5.89
CA VAL A 735 -37.49 -14.81 4.49
C VAL A 735 -37.77 -16.14 3.80
N HIS A 736 -38.92 -16.21 3.12
CA HIS A 736 -39.29 -17.34 2.27
C HIS A 736 -39.47 -16.91 0.81
N LYS A 737 -39.33 -17.85 -0.13
CA LYS A 737 -39.61 -17.64 -1.55
C LYS A 737 -40.22 -18.88 -2.20
N ARG A 738 -41.22 -18.69 -3.06
CA ARG A 738 -41.80 -19.76 -3.87
C ARG A 738 -41.18 -19.76 -5.26
N GLN A 739 -40.67 -20.89 -5.72
CA GLN A 739 -39.99 -20.99 -7.02
C GLN A 739 -40.31 -22.29 -7.74
N TRP A 740 -40.30 -22.23 -9.08
CA TRP A 740 -40.55 -23.34 -9.99
C TRP A 740 -39.31 -24.23 -10.16
N LEU A 741 -39.52 -25.52 -10.45
CA LEU A 741 -38.56 -26.62 -10.28
C LEU A 741 -37.15 -26.49 -10.92
N TRP A 742 -36.92 -25.56 -11.85
CA TRP A 742 -35.71 -25.54 -12.71
C TRP A 742 -34.60 -24.57 -12.26
N ARG A 743 -34.81 -23.78 -11.20
CA ARG A 743 -33.81 -22.85 -10.67
C ARG A 743 -33.84 -22.88 -9.15
N GLU A 744 -32.74 -23.30 -8.55
CA GLU A 744 -32.54 -23.24 -7.10
C GLU A 744 -32.19 -21.80 -6.70
N PRO A 745 -32.71 -21.30 -5.57
CA PRO A 745 -32.32 -19.99 -5.06
C PRO A 745 -30.88 -20.01 -4.56
N ASP A 746 -30.18 -18.90 -4.76
CA ASP A 746 -28.82 -18.64 -4.28
C ASP A 746 -28.83 -17.59 -3.15
N GLU A 747 -27.67 -17.38 -2.53
CA GLU A 747 -27.48 -16.39 -1.46
C GLU A 747 -27.66 -14.96 -1.96
N ASP A 748 -27.33 -14.70 -3.23
CA ASP A 748 -27.52 -13.40 -3.88
C ASP A 748 -28.98 -12.94 -3.81
N MET A 749 -29.95 -13.86 -3.91
CA MET A 749 -31.36 -13.53 -3.78
C MET A 749 -31.77 -13.07 -2.37
N LEU A 750 -31.07 -13.51 -1.32
CA LEU A 750 -31.29 -13.03 0.04
C LEU A 750 -30.61 -11.67 0.25
N ARG A 751 -29.39 -11.48 -0.29
CA ARG A 751 -28.70 -10.19 -0.31
C ARG A 751 -29.54 -9.12 -1.02
N GLU A 752 -30.06 -9.40 -2.21
CA GLU A 752 -30.99 -8.50 -2.94
C GLU A 752 -32.22 -8.14 -2.10
N ARG A 753 -32.70 -9.08 -1.26
CA ARG A 753 -33.83 -8.83 -0.36
C ARG A 753 -33.45 -7.95 0.83
N ALA A 754 -32.25 -8.14 1.37
CA ALA A 754 -31.67 -7.31 2.41
C ALA A 754 -31.50 -5.87 1.93
N GLU A 755 -30.91 -5.67 0.75
CA GLU A 755 -30.78 -4.37 0.07
C GLU A 755 -32.14 -3.71 -0.15
N ALA A 756 -33.13 -4.47 -0.63
CA ALA A 756 -34.48 -3.95 -0.80
C ALA A 756 -35.13 -3.53 0.53
N LEU A 757 -34.91 -4.28 1.61
CA LEU A 757 -35.43 -3.95 2.94
C LEU A 757 -34.74 -2.71 3.52
N GLN A 758 -33.42 -2.65 3.47
CA GLN A 758 -32.62 -1.50 3.88
C GLN A 758 -33.11 -0.24 3.15
N HIS A 759 -33.35 -0.36 1.84
CA HIS A 759 -33.87 0.72 1.04
C HIS A 759 -35.29 1.15 1.46
N GLU A 760 -36.17 0.20 1.76
CA GLU A 760 -37.52 0.52 2.24
C GLU A 760 -37.51 1.20 3.62
N LEU A 761 -36.61 0.79 4.52
CA LEU A 761 -36.44 1.40 5.84
C LEU A 761 -35.93 2.84 5.75
N SER A 762 -34.92 3.10 4.92
CA SER A 762 -34.39 4.46 4.70
C SER A 762 -35.41 5.41 4.06
N VAL A 763 -36.34 4.90 3.24
CA VAL A 763 -37.45 5.70 2.69
C VAL A 763 -38.52 5.98 3.74
N ALA A 764 -38.84 5.01 4.59
CA ALA A 764 -39.88 5.12 5.61
C ALA A 764 -39.46 6.02 6.78
N TYR A 765 -38.18 5.99 7.14
CA TYR A 765 -37.62 6.68 8.30
C TYR A 765 -36.33 7.42 7.91
N PRO A 766 -36.44 8.57 7.21
CA PRO A 766 -35.28 9.27 6.66
C PRO A 766 -34.34 9.82 7.74
N GLU A 767 -34.85 10.07 8.94
CA GLU A 767 -34.10 10.59 10.09
C GLU A 767 -33.38 9.49 10.90
N ARG A 768 -33.56 8.22 10.51
CA ARG A 768 -33.06 7.06 11.27
C ARG A 768 -32.18 6.17 10.42
N ARG A 769 -31.19 5.56 11.07
CA ARG A 769 -30.23 4.69 10.41
C ARG A 769 -30.53 3.24 10.75
N PHE A 770 -30.48 2.37 9.73
CA PHE A 770 -30.65 0.93 9.89
C PHE A 770 -29.55 0.19 9.16
N LEU A 771 -29.03 -0.83 9.84
CA LEU A 771 -28.16 -1.85 9.29
C LEU A 771 -29.00 -3.12 9.10
N VAL A 772 -28.89 -3.76 7.94
CA VAL A 772 -29.55 -5.04 7.67
C VAL A 772 -28.50 -6.14 7.53
N VAL A 773 -28.46 -7.04 8.49
CA VAL A 773 -27.59 -8.23 8.49
C VAL A 773 -28.38 -9.40 7.88
N TRP A 774 -27.79 -10.15 6.96
CA TRP A 774 -28.45 -11.31 6.35
C TRP A 774 -27.69 -12.61 6.62
N ASP A 775 -28.44 -13.66 6.97
CA ASP A 775 -27.93 -15.00 7.26
C ASP A 775 -28.62 -16.02 6.32
N ALA A 776 -27.88 -16.58 5.36
CA ALA A 776 -28.44 -17.51 4.38
C ALA A 776 -28.63 -18.91 4.97
N GLN A 777 -29.87 -19.41 4.88
CA GLN A 777 -30.27 -20.73 5.36
C GLN A 777 -31.18 -21.36 4.29
N LEU A 778 -30.56 -21.78 3.18
CA LEU A 778 -31.24 -22.25 1.98
C LEU A 778 -31.82 -23.66 2.17
N GLU A 779 -33.09 -23.74 2.57
CA GLU A 779 -33.77 -25.01 2.85
C GLU A 779 -35.17 -25.08 2.22
N VAL A 780 -35.59 -26.27 1.80
CA VAL A 780 -36.94 -26.47 1.27
C VAL A 780 -37.95 -26.57 2.42
N ALA A 781 -38.64 -25.46 2.71
CA ALA A 781 -39.65 -25.39 3.76
C ALA A 781 -40.93 -26.20 3.45
N SER A 782 -41.36 -26.27 2.18
CA SER A 782 -42.49 -27.15 1.75
C SER A 782 -42.52 -27.37 0.23
N LYS A 783 -43.17 -28.45 -0.22
CA LYS A 783 -43.35 -28.79 -1.65
C LYS A 783 -44.83 -28.95 -2.00
N LEU A 784 -45.27 -28.32 -3.09
CA LEU A 784 -46.61 -28.53 -3.66
C LEU A 784 -46.49 -28.65 -5.20
N LEU A 785 -46.68 -29.87 -5.72
CA LEU A 785 -46.50 -30.21 -7.15
C LEU A 785 -45.12 -29.74 -7.67
N TRP A 786 -45.12 -28.78 -8.61
CA TRP A 786 -43.94 -28.21 -9.29
C TRP A 786 -43.40 -26.94 -8.63
N ILE A 787 -43.98 -26.51 -7.51
CA ILE A 787 -43.58 -25.30 -6.77
C ILE A 787 -42.95 -25.72 -5.43
N LYS A 788 -41.68 -25.37 -5.22
CA LYS A 788 -41.00 -25.49 -3.93
C LYS A 788 -41.09 -24.15 -3.20
N ARG A 789 -41.43 -24.17 -1.90
CA ARG A 789 -41.25 -23.04 -1.00
C ARG A 789 -39.92 -23.21 -0.30
N TRP A 790 -39.00 -22.28 -0.53
CA TRP A 790 -37.69 -22.22 0.09
C TRP A 790 -37.73 -21.26 1.28
N ARG A 791 -37.06 -21.62 2.38
CA ARG A 791 -36.52 -20.68 3.35
C ARG A 791 -35.21 -20.17 2.74
N LEU A 792 -35.10 -18.86 2.57
CA LEU A 792 -33.86 -18.27 2.05
C LEU A 792 -32.87 -18.01 3.19
N GLY A 793 -33.37 -17.60 4.35
CA GLY A 793 -32.55 -17.20 5.48
C GLY A 793 -33.26 -16.24 6.42
N THR A 794 -32.49 -15.55 7.25
CA THR A 794 -32.96 -14.55 8.20
C THR A 794 -32.39 -13.18 7.82
N LEU A 795 -33.18 -12.12 7.92
CA LEU A 795 -32.70 -10.74 7.89
C LEU A 795 -32.85 -10.15 9.29
N THR A 796 -31.80 -9.58 9.82
CA THR A 796 -31.77 -8.91 11.11
C THR A 796 -31.55 -7.42 10.91
N VAL A 797 -32.48 -6.60 11.41
CA VAL A 797 -32.42 -5.14 11.33
C VAL A 797 -31.91 -4.61 12.66
N HIS A 798 -30.80 -3.87 12.62
CA HIS A 798 -30.25 -3.15 13.75
C HIS A 798 -30.48 -1.65 13.54
N SER A 799 -30.93 -0.93 14.57
CA SER A 799 -30.89 0.53 14.55
C SER A 799 -29.48 1.02 14.89
N THR A 800 -28.98 1.99 14.13
CA THR A 800 -27.70 2.68 14.37
C THR A 800 -27.96 4.11 14.90
N LEU A 801 -26.93 4.93 15.08
CA LEU A 801 -27.06 6.35 15.46
C LEU A 801 -28.03 7.08 14.53
N ASP A 802 -29.03 7.79 15.06
CA ASP A 802 -29.94 8.58 14.24
C ASP A 802 -29.17 9.74 13.56
N THR A 803 -29.64 10.22 12.41
CA THR A 803 -28.98 11.36 11.72
C THR A 803 -29.00 12.65 12.51
N ALA A 804 -29.80 12.73 13.57
CA ALA A 804 -29.89 13.87 14.48
C ALA A 804 -29.13 13.68 15.80
N ALA A 805 -28.51 12.51 16.04
CA ALA A 805 -27.94 12.13 17.32
C ALA A 805 -26.40 12.12 17.26
N GLY A 806 -25.78 13.25 17.62
CA GLY A 806 -24.32 13.43 17.66
C GLY A 806 -23.66 13.32 16.27
N THR A 807 -22.58 14.09 16.05
CA THR A 807 -21.81 14.02 14.81
C THR A 807 -20.49 13.31 15.07
N LEU A 808 -20.10 12.35 14.21
CA LEU A 808 -18.74 11.81 14.20
C LEU A 808 -17.96 12.44 13.05
N VAL A 809 -16.80 13.00 13.38
CA VAL A 809 -15.85 13.57 12.42
C VAL A 809 -14.49 12.91 12.63
N HIS A 810 -13.82 12.55 11.54
CA HIS A 810 -12.44 12.08 11.58
C HIS A 810 -11.63 12.96 10.64
N GLU A 811 -10.56 13.53 11.15
CA GLU A 811 -9.57 14.21 10.34
C GLU A 811 -8.29 13.38 10.30
N GLN A 812 -7.91 12.97 9.10
CA GLN A 812 -6.70 12.21 8.90
C GLN A 812 -5.48 13.13 9.06
N MET A 813 -4.73 12.91 10.14
CA MET A 813 -3.49 13.61 10.45
C MET A 813 -2.41 12.63 10.89
N ASP A 814 -1.15 12.95 10.60
CA ASP A 814 -0.02 12.19 11.11
C ASP A 814 0.26 12.55 12.57
N ASP A 815 0.87 11.64 13.33
CA ASP A 815 1.15 11.84 14.76
C ASP A 815 1.91 13.14 15.06
N THR A 816 2.78 13.58 14.15
CA THR A 816 3.54 14.83 14.28
C THR A 816 2.70 16.08 13.97
N GLN A 817 1.65 15.94 13.15
CA GLN A 817 0.81 17.05 12.72
C GLN A 817 -0.23 17.45 13.77
N ILE A 818 -0.67 16.51 14.61
CA ILE A 818 -1.67 16.73 15.67
C ILE A 818 -1.21 17.79 16.67
N TYR A 819 0.11 17.91 16.87
CA TYR A 819 0.72 18.85 17.81
C TYR A 819 1.44 20.01 17.12
N ASP A 820 1.39 20.12 15.80
CA ASP A 820 1.97 21.25 15.08
C ASP A 820 1.06 22.49 15.23
N PRO A 821 1.50 23.59 15.87
CA PRO A 821 0.71 24.81 16.03
C PRO A 821 0.17 25.37 14.71
N ALA A 822 0.93 25.26 13.62
CA ALA A 822 0.52 25.75 12.31
C ALA A 822 -0.61 24.88 11.72
N ARG A 823 -0.56 23.56 11.94
CA ARG A 823 -1.63 22.65 11.55
C ARG A 823 -2.88 22.87 12.41
N ILE A 824 -2.74 23.01 13.72
CA ILE A 824 -3.87 23.29 14.62
C ILE A 824 -4.60 24.56 14.19
N ALA A 825 -3.86 25.64 13.87
CA ALA A 825 -4.44 26.91 13.43
C ALA A 825 -4.99 26.90 11.98
N SER A 826 -4.84 25.80 11.25
CA SER A 826 -5.21 25.70 9.84
C SER A 826 -6.73 25.74 9.61
N ILE A 827 -7.11 26.08 8.38
CA ILE A 827 -8.51 26.09 7.96
C ILE A 827 -9.10 24.66 8.02
N ASP A 828 -8.28 23.63 7.82
CA ASP A 828 -8.73 22.24 7.78
C ASP A 828 -9.20 21.77 9.17
N THR A 829 -8.39 21.99 10.21
CA THR A 829 -8.75 21.70 11.60
C THR A 829 -9.96 22.50 12.05
N LEU A 830 -10.01 23.77 11.65
CA LEU A 830 -11.15 24.64 11.88
C LEU A 830 -12.43 24.08 11.21
N MET A 831 -12.32 23.57 9.99
CA MET A 831 -13.41 22.94 9.25
C MET A 831 -13.89 21.67 9.94
N ALA A 832 -12.99 20.80 10.40
CA ALA A 832 -13.35 19.58 11.14
C ALA A 832 -14.14 19.93 12.41
N LEU A 833 -13.69 20.91 13.19
CA LEU A 833 -14.41 21.40 14.37
C LEU A 833 -15.76 22.01 14.02
N LEU A 834 -15.83 22.84 12.97
CA LEU A 834 -17.09 23.43 12.53
C LEU A 834 -18.08 22.34 12.11
N LEU A 835 -17.64 21.27 11.44
CA LEU A 835 -18.51 20.17 11.04
C LEU A 835 -19.13 19.42 12.23
N THR A 836 -18.45 19.39 13.40
CA THR A 836 -19.06 18.85 14.64
C THR A 836 -20.20 19.71 15.18
N ARG A 837 -20.32 20.97 14.77
CA ARG A 837 -21.34 21.89 15.29
C ARG A 837 -22.68 21.72 14.58
N SER A 838 -23.75 22.00 15.31
CA SER A 838 -25.10 22.08 14.74
C SER A 838 -25.20 23.20 13.71
N PHE A 839 -26.15 23.06 12.79
CA PHE A 839 -26.41 24.07 11.77
C PHE A 839 -26.78 25.43 12.38
N GLU A 840 -27.51 25.44 13.50
CA GLU A 840 -27.87 26.64 14.24
C GLU A 840 -26.69 27.33 14.89
N GLU A 841 -25.75 26.59 15.47
CA GLU A 841 -24.51 27.16 16.01
C GLU A 841 -23.67 27.78 14.89
N LYS A 842 -23.56 27.10 13.73
CA LYS A 842 -22.87 27.64 12.53
C LYS A 842 -23.51 28.96 12.07
N LEU A 843 -24.84 29.04 12.01
CA LEU A 843 -25.55 30.28 11.65
C LEU A 843 -25.38 31.38 12.70
N THR A 844 -25.44 31.03 13.99
CA THR A 844 -25.23 31.98 15.08
C THR A 844 -23.81 32.56 15.01
N ARG A 845 -22.82 31.69 14.78
CA ARG A 845 -21.43 32.11 14.60
C ARG A 845 -21.25 32.97 13.36
N LEU A 846 -21.91 32.64 12.25
CA LEU A 846 -21.92 33.48 11.07
C LEU A 846 -22.52 34.87 11.38
N ASP A 847 -23.64 34.96 12.12
CA ASP A 847 -24.24 36.24 12.52
C ASP A 847 -23.29 37.08 13.38
N GLU A 848 -22.64 36.46 14.38
CA GLU A 848 -21.63 37.12 15.23
C GLU A 848 -20.46 37.66 14.40
N LEU A 849 -19.92 36.84 13.51
CA LEU A 849 -18.82 37.20 12.62
C LEU A 849 -19.21 38.23 11.55
N LEU A 850 -20.48 38.41 11.26
CA LEU A 850 -20.97 39.49 10.40
C LEU A 850 -21.27 40.77 11.20
N SER A 851 -21.61 40.63 12.48
CA SER A 851 -22.08 41.72 13.34
C SER A 851 -21.01 42.35 14.22
N ALA A 852 -19.86 41.69 14.42
CA ALA A 852 -18.75 42.30 15.16
C ALA A 852 -18.32 43.59 14.44
N GLU A 853 -18.42 44.74 15.10
CA GLU A 853 -17.99 46.03 14.55
C GLU A 853 -16.52 45.93 14.13
N LEU A 854 -16.27 46.01 12.82
CA LEU A 854 -15.06 46.69 12.37
C LEU A 854 -15.35 48.17 12.65
N LEU A 855 -14.57 48.77 13.54
CA LEU A 855 -14.58 50.22 13.80
C LEU A 855 -14.71 50.97 12.47
N ALA A 856 -15.90 51.54 12.23
CA ALA A 856 -16.36 52.38 11.13
C ALA A 856 -16.04 51.93 9.68
N PRO A 857 -17.03 51.90 8.75
CA PRO A 857 -16.71 51.89 7.33
C PRO A 857 -15.96 53.20 6.97
N PRO A 858 -15.00 53.17 6.03
CA PRO A 858 -14.39 54.38 5.53
C PRO A 858 -15.48 55.32 5.00
N THR A 859 -15.33 56.61 5.31
CA THR A 859 -16.26 57.66 4.89
C THR A 859 -16.34 57.74 3.36
N SER A 860 -17.40 58.33 2.80
CA SER A 860 -17.53 58.49 1.33
C SER A 860 -16.31 59.16 0.70
N ASP A 861 -15.63 60.00 1.47
CA ASP A 861 -14.43 60.72 1.05
C ASP A 861 -13.20 59.79 0.96
N GLU A 862 -13.16 58.69 1.72
CA GLU A 862 -12.08 57.69 1.68
C GLU A 862 -12.28 56.64 0.57
N VAL A 863 -13.52 56.33 0.20
CA VAL A 863 -13.82 55.47 -0.97
C VAL A 863 -13.46 56.20 -2.27
N ASP A 864 -13.78 57.50 -2.36
CA ASP A 864 -13.37 58.34 -3.49
C ASP A 864 -11.83 58.52 -3.52
N ALA A 865 -11.18 58.59 -2.34
CA ALA A 865 -9.72 58.63 -2.25
C ALA A 865 -9.04 57.30 -2.62
N LEU A 866 -9.65 56.14 -2.33
CA LEU A 866 -9.15 54.81 -2.71
C LEU A 866 -9.33 54.51 -4.20
N GLU A 867 -10.41 55.00 -4.83
CA GLU A 867 -10.56 54.94 -6.28
C GLU A 867 -9.55 55.87 -6.98
N HIS A 868 -9.32 57.09 -6.46
CA HIS A 868 -8.27 57.98 -6.94
C HIS A 868 -6.85 57.41 -6.70
N ALA A 869 -6.59 56.80 -5.54
CA ALA A 869 -5.30 56.19 -5.23
C ALA A 869 -5.04 54.95 -6.10
N SER A 870 -6.06 54.14 -6.39
CA SER A 870 -5.92 52.97 -7.28
C SER A 870 -5.72 53.36 -8.76
N GLU A 871 -6.31 54.47 -9.21
CA GLU A 871 -6.01 55.05 -10.53
C GLU A 871 -4.61 55.68 -10.56
N MET A 872 -4.20 56.36 -9.48
CA MET A 872 -2.88 56.98 -9.36
C MET A 872 -1.76 55.93 -9.21
N GLN A 873 -2.03 54.80 -8.55
CA GLN A 873 -1.12 53.66 -8.38
C GLN A 873 -1.01 52.83 -9.66
N ARG A 874 -2.08 52.70 -10.47
CA ARG A 874 -1.97 52.18 -11.86
C ARG A 874 -1.18 53.11 -12.80
N GLU A 875 -1.16 54.40 -12.53
CA GLU A 875 -0.36 55.39 -13.27
C GLU A 875 1.10 55.42 -12.76
N LEU A 876 1.33 55.18 -11.46
CA LEU A 876 2.65 55.10 -10.81
C LEU A 876 3.38 53.77 -11.08
N GLU A 877 2.68 52.63 -11.06
CA GLU A 877 3.21 51.30 -11.43
C GLU A 877 3.61 51.23 -12.91
N LYS A 878 3.15 52.20 -13.71
CA LYS A 878 3.59 52.38 -15.09
C LYS A 878 4.90 53.16 -15.22
N GLN A 879 5.42 53.73 -14.14
CA GLN A 879 6.56 54.65 -14.22
C GLN A 879 7.79 54.34 -13.37
N LEU A 880 7.80 53.55 -12.29
CA LEU A 880 9.07 53.30 -11.57
C LEU A 880 9.15 51.97 -10.79
N GLU A 881 10.31 51.32 -10.95
CA GLU A 881 10.94 50.35 -10.03
C GLU A 881 12.12 51.10 -9.30
N PRO A 882 12.71 50.56 -8.21
CA PRO A 882 12.42 50.94 -6.83
C PRO A 882 13.60 51.66 -6.13
N ALA A 883 13.32 52.44 -5.07
CA ALA A 883 14.33 52.84 -4.08
C ALA A 883 13.71 53.31 -2.73
N ALA A 884 14.16 52.64 -1.66
CA ALA A 884 14.45 53.10 -0.28
C ALA A 884 13.32 53.79 0.53
N ASP A 885 12.85 53.18 1.62
CA ASP A 885 13.40 53.20 3.00
C ASP A 885 13.08 54.51 3.76
N ASP A 886 12.63 54.32 5.00
CA ASP A 886 12.34 55.27 6.09
C ASP A 886 10.91 55.86 6.16
N ALA A 887 9.98 55.10 6.73
CA ALA A 887 8.75 55.61 7.36
C ALA A 887 8.42 54.84 8.65
N ASP A 888 7.89 55.55 9.65
CA ASP A 888 7.71 55.18 11.06
C ASP A 888 7.14 53.77 11.36
N ASP A 889 7.93 52.94 12.04
CA ASP A 889 7.63 51.54 12.42
C ASP A 889 6.41 51.34 13.35
N ALA A 890 5.89 52.38 14.00
CA ALA A 890 4.80 52.24 14.97
C ALA A 890 3.40 52.22 14.33
N ASP A 891 3.22 52.85 13.16
CA ASP A 891 1.93 52.87 12.46
C ASP A 891 1.79 51.68 11.48
N GLU A 892 2.89 51.05 11.05
CA GLU A 892 2.89 49.83 10.23
C GLU A 892 2.55 48.57 11.04
N GLU A 893 2.97 48.47 12.30
CA GLU A 893 2.68 47.31 13.16
C GLU A 893 1.19 47.24 13.52
N ASP A 894 0.56 48.40 13.77
CA ASP A 894 -0.89 48.50 14.01
C ASP A 894 -1.71 48.25 12.73
N ALA A 895 -1.24 48.69 11.57
CA ALA A 895 -1.88 48.41 10.28
C ALA A 895 -1.75 46.93 9.88
N ALA A 896 -0.58 46.31 10.09
CA ALA A 896 -0.35 44.89 9.81
C ALA A 896 -1.15 43.98 10.77
N ALA A 897 -1.25 44.35 12.05
CA ALA A 897 -2.10 43.64 13.02
C ALA A 897 -3.59 43.76 12.66
N TYR A 898 -4.02 44.92 12.17
CA TYR A 898 -5.38 45.16 11.68
C TYR A 898 -5.70 44.30 10.44
N ASP A 899 -4.82 44.31 9.44
CA ASP A 899 -4.99 43.50 8.22
C ASP A 899 -4.98 41.99 8.52
N ALA A 900 -4.10 41.53 9.42
CA ALA A 900 -4.08 40.14 9.87
C ALA A 900 -5.37 39.73 10.60
N GLN A 901 -5.96 40.64 11.40
CA GLN A 901 -7.23 40.40 12.08
C GLN A 901 -8.41 40.33 11.09
N VAL A 902 -8.40 41.21 10.08
CA VAL A 902 -9.40 41.24 9.00
C VAL A 902 -9.32 39.95 8.17
N ASP A 903 -8.12 39.55 7.76
CA ASP A 903 -7.89 38.31 7.00
C ASP A 903 -8.25 37.07 7.80
N GLY A 904 -7.90 37.03 9.10
CA GLY A 904 -8.28 35.95 10.00
C GLY A 904 -9.80 35.80 10.16
N ARG A 905 -10.54 36.92 10.19
CA ARG A 905 -12.01 36.92 10.24
C ARG A 905 -12.63 36.49 8.91
N ILE A 906 -12.09 36.95 7.78
CA ILE A 906 -12.56 36.53 6.44
C ILE A 906 -12.35 35.02 6.27
N ALA A 907 -11.20 34.49 6.67
CA ALA A 907 -10.92 33.06 6.64
C ALA A 907 -11.93 32.26 7.49
N LEU A 908 -12.29 32.76 8.67
CA LEU A 908 -13.28 32.12 9.53
C LEU A 908 -14.70 32.16 8.93
N VAL A 909 -15.12 33.29 8.35
CA VAL A 909 -16.42 33.39 7.64
C VAL A 909 -16.47 32.45 6.44
N ARG A 910 -15.34 32.30 5.72
CA ARG A 910 -15.21 31.33 4.64
C ARG A 910 -15.35 29.90 5.16
N ALA A 911 -14.66 29.53 6.24
CA ALA A 911 -14.77 28.20 6.83
C ALA A 911 -16.21 27.89 7.31
N VAL A 912 -16.86 28.82 8.00
CA VAL A 912 -18.28 28.67 8.41
C VAL A 912 -19.19 28.52 7.19
N SER A 913 -18.97 29.31 6.14
CA SER A 913 -19.74 29.20 4.89
C SER A 913 -19.56 27.86 4.18
N ASP A 914 -18.35 27.32 4.22
CA ASP A 914 -18.00 26.04 3.61
C ASP A 914 -18.62 24.88 4.42
N ALA A 915 -18.59 24.94 5.76
CA ALA A 915 -19.28 23.97 6.61
C ALA A 915 -20.81 24.00 6.39
N LEU A 916 -21.41 25.18 6.25
CA LEU A 916 -22.82 25.32 5.89
C LEU A 916 -23.13 24.73 4.50
N CYS A 917 -22.22 24.87 3.52
CA CYS A 917 -22.40 24.25 2.20
C CYS A 917 -22.51 22.74 2.30
N VAL A 918 -21.70 22.11 3.15
CA VAL A 918 -21.64 20.66 3.32
C VAL A 918 -22.91 20.12 3.94
N ASP A 919 -23.37 20.75 5.02
CA ASP A 919 -24.64 20.40 5.66
C ASP A 919 -25.82 20.45 4.65
N LEU A 920 -25.87 21.50 3.84
CA LEU A 920 -26.92 21.70 2.83
C LEU A 920 -26.82 20.74 1.65
N LEU A 921 -25.60 20.38 1.24
CA LEU A 921 -25.38 19.39 0.19
C LEU A 921 -25.76 17.99 0.69
N ASN A 922 -25.39 17.64 1.92
CA ASN A 922 -25.75 16.37 2.55
C ASN A 922 -27.26 16.25 2.72
N GLU A 923 -27.95 17.34 3.11
CA GLU A 923 -29.42 17.40 3.14
C GLU A 923 -30.04 17.10 1.75
N GLN A 924 -29.50 17.69 0.68
CA GLN A 924 -30.00 17.45 -0.67
C GLN A 924 -29.72 16.03 -1.17
N ARG A 925 -28.53 15.50 -0.91
CA ARG A 925 -28.15 14.14 -1.27
C ARG A 925 -29.02 13.12 -0.58
N ALA A 926 -29.22 13.27 0.73
CA ALA A 926 -30.12 12.42 1.50
C ALA A 926 -31.52 12.37 0.86
N LEU A 927 -32.01 13.50 0.32
CA LEU A 927 -33.29 13.56 -0.40
C LEU A 927 -33.26 12.93 -1.79
N LEU A 928 -32.18 13.09 -2.55
CA LEU A 928 -32.02 12.55 -3.90
C LEU A 928 -31.87 11.02 -3.92
N HIS A 929 -31.22 10.46 -2.91
CA HIS A 929 -31.05 9.02 -2.75
C HIS A 929 -32.37 8.31 -2.33
N GLN A 930 -33.38 9.04 -1.85
CA GLN A 930 -34.70 8.48 -1.54
C GLN A 930 -35.53 8.23 -2.82
N ARG A 931 -36.00 6.98 -3.05
CA ARG A 931 -36.93 6.68 -4.16
C ARG A 931 -38.37 7.09 -3.81
N TRP A 932 -38.81 8.25 -4.29
CA TRP A 932 -40.17 8.74 -4.04
C TRP A 932 -41.21 8.02 -4.91
N ARG A 933 -42.01 7.13 -4.31
CA ARG A 933 -43.08 6.38 -5.02
C ARG A 933 -44.35 7.21 -5.29
N SER A 934 -44.65 8.23 -4.48
CA SER A 934 -45.90 9.02 -4.56
C SER A 934 -45.76 10.47 -5.07
N GLY A 935 -44.54 10.94 -5.35
CA GLY A 935 -44.29 12.36 -5.68
C GLY A 935 -44.45 13.26 -4.44
N LEU A 936 -43.39 13.95 -4.04
CA LEU A 936 -43.46 14.93 -2.95
C LEU A 936 -44.04 16.25 -3.47
N SER A 937 -44.96 16.87 -2.72
CA SER A 937 -45.42 18.22 -3.06
C SER A 937 -44.31 19.24 -2.76
N SER A 938 -44.42 20.45 -3.30
CA SER A 938 -43.49 21.53 -2.94
C SER A 938 -43.52 21.87 -1.44
N ALA A 939 -44.65 21.65 -0.77
CA ALA A 939 -44.77 21.84 0.68
C ALA A 939 -44.00 20.75 1.44
N ASP A 940 -44.12 19.50 1.02
CA ASP A 940 -43.38 18.37 1.63
C ASP A 940 -41.87 18.53 1.43
N LEU A 941 -41.45 18.96 0.24
CA LEU A 941 -40.03 19.23 -0.03
C LEU A 941 -39.48 20.38 0.82
N ARG A 942 -40.26 21.45 1.00
CA ARG A 942 -39.86 22.54 1.91
C ARG A 942 -39.80 22.11 3.36
N ALA A 943 -40.67 21.19 3.79
CA ALA A 943 -40.64 20.65 5.14
C ALA A 943 -39.42 19.75 5.37
N ARG A 944 -39.00 18.99 4.35
CA ARG A 944 -37.82 18.10 4.40
C ARG A 944 -36.48 18.81 4.18
N LEU A 945 -36.46 19.96 3.51
CA LEU A 945 -35.29 20.84 3.35
C LEU A 945 -35.18 21.79 4.55
N SER A 946 -35.09 21.22 5.75
CA SER A 946 -35.13 21.94 7.03
C SER A 946 -33.93 22.88 7.23
N LEU A 947 -32.72 22.47 6.85
CA LEU A 947 -31.49 23.24 6.95
C LEU A 947 -31.50 24.38 5.93
N LEU A 948 -31.86 24.09 4.67
CA LEU A 948 -31.98 25.13 3.65
C LEU A 948 -33.10 26.13 3.97
N ARG A 949 -34.18 25.70 4.63
CA ARG A 949 -35.21 26.59 5.15
C ARG A 949 -34.67 27.49 6.27
N ARG A 950 -33.91 26.94 7.22
CA ARG A 950 -33.24 27.72 8.28
C ARG A 950 -32.31 28.77 7.68
N LEU A 951 -31.52 28.41 6.67
CA LEU A 951 -30.72 29.38 5.91
C LEU A 951 -31.59 30.43 5.23
N ALA A 952 -32.70 30.04 4.60
CA ALA A 952 -33.65 30.98 3.97
C ALA A 952 -34.27 31.97 4.96
N GLU A 953 -34.39 31.59 6.23
CA GLU A 953 -34.90 32.42 7.33
C GLU A 953 -33.81 33.27 8.01
N PHE A 954 -32.53 32.93 7.83
CA PHE A 954 -31.40 33.65 8.41
C PHE A 954 -31.36 35.13 7.98
N ARG A 955 -31.35 36.04 8.95
CA ARG A 955 -31.23 37.48 8.74
C ARG A 955 -30.11 38.00 9.64
N PRO A 956 -28.94 38.37 9.09
CA PRO A 956 -27.84 38.84 9.91
C PRO A 956 -28.22 40.19 10.55
N ARG A 957 -27.78 40.44 11.79
CA ARG A 957 -28.07 41.70 12.51
C ARG A 957 -27.45 42.88 11.77
N MET A 958 -26.24 42.70 11.23
CA MET A 958 -25.62 43.62 10.29
C MET A 958 -25.50 42.99 8.92
N THR A 959 -26.03 43.68 7.91
CA THR A 959 -25.89 43.25 6.51
C THR A 959 -24.61 43.83 5.92
N PRO A 960 -23.60 43.01 5.58
CA PRO A 960 -22.40 43.51 4.91
C PRO A 960 -22.76 44.04 3.52
N GLU A 961 -22.05 45.08 3.07
CA GLU A 961 -22.23 45.52 1.68
C GLU A 961 -21.72 44.47 0.69
N PRO A 962 -22.37 44.26 -0.47
CA PRO A 962 -21.99 43.19 -1.41
C PRO A 962 -20.55 43.25 -1.94
N VAL A 963 -19.90 44.41 -1.87
CA VAL A 963 -18.53 44.64 -2.35
C VAL A 963 -17.47 44.40 -1.28
N THR A 964 -17.83 44.41 0.02
CA THR A 964 -16.87 44.16 1.10
C THR A 964 -16.41 42.70 1.06
N PRO A 965 -15.22 42.37 1.61
CA PRO A 965 -14.76 40.99 1.69
C PRO A 965 -15.79 40.04 2.32
N LEU A 966 -16.45 40.46 3.40
CA LEU A 966 -17.51 39.70 4.07
C LEU A 966 -18.75 39.51 3.17
N GLY A 967 -19.19 40.57 2.48
CA GLY A 967 -20.30 40.48 1.53
C GLY A 967 -19.99 39.56 0.34
N ARG A 968 -18.73 39.56 -0.13
CA ARG A 968 -18.24 38.68 -1.18
C ARG A 968 -18.28 37.20 -0.78
N GLU A 969 -17.98 36.84 0.47
CA GLU A 969 -18.07 35.45 0.93
C GLU A 969 -19.54 34.97 1.00
N LEU A 970 -20.50 35.80 1.42
CA LEU A 970 -21.94 35.44 1.37
C LEU A 970 -22.45 35.29 -0.07
N ILE A 971 -21.96 36.12 -1.00
CA ILE A 971 -22.24 35.98 -2.43
C ILE A 971 -21.63 34.68 -2.96
N ARG A 972 -20.40 34.34 -2.54
CA ARG A 972 -19.72 33.10 -2.91
C ARG A 972 -20.50 31.87 -2.42
N LEU A 973 -20.92 31.84 -1.16
CA LEU A 973 -21.81 30.81 -0.60
C LEU A 973 -23.05 30.62 -1.49
N SER A 974 -23.72 31.72 -1.84
CA SER A 974 -24.91 31.71 -2.70
C SER A 974 -24.61 31.20 -4.11
N ALA A 975 -23.48 31.59 -4.71
CA ALA A 975 -23.06 31.16 -6.04
C ALA A 975 -22.74 29.65 -6.07
N ARG A 976 -22.01 29.16 -5.06
CA ARG A 976 -21.64 27.75 -4.89
C ARG A 976 -22.88 26.86 -4.78
N LEU A 977 -23.79 27.19 -3.86
CA LEU A 977 -25.05 26.46 -3.68
C LEU A 977 -25.91 26.50 -4.95
N ARG A 978 -26.03 27.67 -5.58
CA ARG A 978 -26.80 27.82 -6.82
C ARG A 978 -26.22 26.98 -7.95
N ARG A 979 -24.89 26.96 -8.14
CA ARG A 979 -24.23 26.14 -9.17
C ARG A 979 -24.46 24.65 -8.91
N ALA A 980 -24.33 24.19 -7.67
CA ALA A 980 -24.58 22.80 -7.29
C ALA A 980 -26.04 22.39 -7.55
N PHE A 981 -27.02 23.22 -7.17
CA PHE A 981 -28.43 22.90 -7.40
C PHE A 981 -28.81 22.89 -8.90
N LEU A 982 -28.01 23.54 -9.75
CA LEU A 982 -28.21 23.58 -11.21
C LEU A 982 -27.58 22.39 -11.96
N SER A 983 -26.50 21.80 -11.42
CA SER A 983 -25.67 20.80 -12.09
C SER A 983 -26.12 19.34 -11.90
N GLU A 984 -27.03 19.10 -10.97
CA GLU A 984 -27.69 17.82 -10.62
C GLU A 984 -28.51 17.12 -11.74
N VAL A 985 -28.36 17.49 -13.02
CA VAL A 985 -29.19 16.98 -14.13
C VAL A 985 -28.45 15.90 -14.93
N ARG A 986 -29.05 14.71 -15.07
CA ARG A 986 -28.52 13.63 -15.92
C ARG A 986 -28.95 13.82 -17.39
N LEU A 987 -28.10 13.45 -18.36
CA LEU A 987 -28.35 13.68 -19.79
C LEU A 987 -29.66 13.05 -20.31
N TRP A 988 -30.00 11.85 -19.84
CA TRP A 988 -31.24 11.14 -20.20
C TRP A 988 -32.51 11.80 -19.62
N GLU A 989 -32.35 12.71 -18.66
CA GLU A 989 -33.41 13.60 -18.18
C GLU A 989 -33.66 14.76 -19.16
N ARG A 990 -33.25 14.67 -20.43
CA ARG A 990 -33.68 15.60 -21.48
C ARG A 990 -34.51 14.93 -22.59
N LEU A 991 -34.70 13.61 -22.55
CA LEU A 991 -35.40 12.84 -23.61
C LEU A 991 -36.88 12.49 -23.25
N PRO A 992 -37.86 12.66 -24.17
CA PRO A 992 -39.23 12.12 -24.03
C PRO A 992 -39.22 10.58 -24.09
N PRO A 993 -40.09 9.85 -23.37
CA PRO A 993 -41.32 10.26 -22.66
C PRO A 993 -41.12 10.61 -21.18
N PHE A 994 -39.88 10.64 -20.69
CA PHE A 994 -39.55 10.81 -19.26
C PHE A 994 -39.70 12.25 -18.73
N LEU A 995 -40.23 13.19 -19.52
CA LEU A 995 -40.45 14.60 -19.17
C LEU A 995 -41.54 14.81 -18.11
N PHE A 996 -42.53 13.92 -18.02
CA PHE A 996 -43.75 14.13 -17.24
C PHE A 996 -43.78 13.48 -15.84
N LEU A 997 -42.72 12.76 -15.43
CA LEU A 997 -42.67 12.00 -14.16
C LEU A 997 -41.60 12.51 -13.16
N ARG A 998 -41.15 13.77 -13.25
CA ARG A 998 -39.81 14.14 -12.78
C ARG A 998 -39.68 14.66 -11.33
N ARG A 999 -38.75 14.03 -10.59
CA ARG A 999 -38.38 14.24 -9.17
C ARG A 999 -37.38 15.39 -8.95
N ALA A 1000 -36.33 15.48 -9.78
CA ALA A 1000 -35.24 16.47 -9.65
C ALA A 1000 -35.62 17.92 -10.02
N PRO A 1001 -36.46 18.22 -11.03
CA PRO A 1001 -36.83 19.61 -11.37
C PRO A 1001 -37.65 20.30 -10.28
N LEU A 1002 -38.46 19.55 -9.53
CA LEU A 1002 -39.25 20.09 -8.42
C LEU A 1002 -38.37 20.40 -7.22
N LEU A 1003 -37.48 19.47 -6.84
CA LEU A 1003 -36.47 19.70 -5.79
C LEU A 1003 -35.63 20.94 -6.12
N ARG A 1004 -35.04 20.99 -7.32
CA ARG A 1004 -34.28 22.15 -7.81
C ARG A 1004 -35.07 23.45 -7.72
N ARG A 1005 -36.32 23.46 -8.15
CA ARG A 1005 -37.18 24.66 -8.08
C ARG A 1005 -37.38 25.11 -6.64
N VAL A 1006 -37.64 24.17 -5.72
CA VAL A 1006 -37.83 24.46 -4.30
C VAL A 1006 -36.52 24.96 -3.66
N SER A 1007 -35.40 24.28 -3.90
CA SER A 1007 -34.09 24.67 -3.38
C SER A 1007 -33.65 26.05 -3.87
N LEU A 1008 -33.77 26.32 -5.17
CA LEU A 1008 -33.48 27.65 -5.73
C LEU A 1008 -34.42 28.71 -5.16
N SER A 1009 -35.69 28.39 -4.95
CA SER A 1009 -36.65 29.32 -4.33
C SER A 1009 -36.29 29.66 -2.88
N LEU A 1010 -35.76 28.71 -2.10
CA LEU A 1010 -35.31 28.95 -0.72
C LEU A 1010 -33.99 29.74 -0.71
N LEU A 1011 -33.07 29.41 -1.62
CA LEU A 1011 -31.82 30.15 -1.77
C LEU A 1011 -32.04 31.60 -2.23
N ASP A 1012 -32.99 31.84 -3.14
CA ASP A 1012 -33.38 33.19 -3.54
C ASP A 1012 -34.03 33.96 -2.37
N GLN A 1013 -34.75 33.27 -1.46
CA GLN A 1013 -35.28 33.88 -0.23
C GLN A 1013 -34.16 34.24 0.75
N PHE A 1014 -33.15 33.40 0.93
CA PHE A 1014 -31.93 33.75 1.69
C PHE A 1014 -31.26 34.99 1.08
N PHE A 1015 -30.95 34.95 -0.21
CA PHE A 1015 -30.23 36.04 -0.89
C PHE A 1015 -30.99 37.37 -0.84
N THR A 1016 -32.31 37.33 -1.06
CA THR A 1016 -33.18 38.52 -0.95
C THR A 1016 -33.32 38.96 0.51
N GLY A 1017 -33.30 38.02 1.46
CA GLY A 1017 -33.35 38.29 2.88
C GLY A 1017 -32.12 39.01 3.40
N VAL A 1018 -30.94 38.66 2.89
CA VAL A 1018 -29.66 39.28 3.22
C VAL A 1018 -29.50 40.60 2.47
N PHE A 1019 -29.61 40.62 1.13
CA PHE A 1019 -29.24 41.79 0.31
C PHE A 1019 -30.42 42.60 -0.26
N GLY A 1020 -31.65 42.12 -0.14
CA GLY A 1020 -32.83 42.67 -0.81
C GLY A 1020 -33.66 43.64 0.03
N ALA A 1021 -34.45 44.48 -0.66
CA ALA A 1021 -35.43 45.36 -0.02
C ALA A 1021 -36.75 44.63 0.21
N LYS A 1022 -37.27 44.66 1.45
CA LYS A 1022 -38.61 44.16 1.78
C LYS A 1022 -39.72 45.17 1.40
N ASP A 1023 -39.36 46.43 1.14
CA ASP A 1023 -40.27 47.53 0.81
C ASP A 1023 -39.71 48.38 -0.34
N ASP A 1024 -40.57 48.72 -1.30
CA ASP A 1024 -40.24 49.33 -2.59
C ASP A 1024 -39.94 50.85 -2.48
N ARG A 1025 -39.64 51.33 -1.27
CA ARG A 1025 -39.42 52.75 -0.93
C ARG A 1025 -37.99 53.06 -0.47
N ASP A 1026 -37.18 52.07 -0.14
CA ASP A 1026 -35.79 52.26 0.29
C ASP A 1026 -34.82 52.16 -0.91
N ALA A 1027 -34.40 53.31 -1.43
CA ALA A 1027 -33.51 53.41 -2.59
C ALA A 1027 -32.13 52.78 -2.34
N SER A 1028 -31.59 52.94 -1.12
CA SER A 1028 -30.26 52.41 -0.75
C SER A 1028 -30.27 50.88 -0.66
N ARG A 1029 -31.38 50.27 -0.23
CA ARG A 1029 -31.53 48.80 -0.29
C ARG A 1029 -31.71 48.28 -1.71
N ARG A 1030 -32.39 49.01 -2.60
CA ARG A 1030 -32.49 48.64 -4.03
C ARG A 1030 -31.15 48.68 -4.74
N TYR A 1031 -30.34 49.70 -4.47
CA TYR A 1031 -28.98 49.79 -4.99
C TYR A 1031 -28.13 48.58 -4.54
N ARG A 1032 -28.13 48.28 -3.23
CA ARG A 1032 -27.44 47.11 -2.68
C ARG A 1032 -27.91 45.79 -3.28
N GLY A 1033 -29.22 45.59 -3.43
CA GLY A 1033 -29.76 44.38 -4.07
C GLY A 1033 -29.32 44.22 -5.52
N THR A 1034 -29.26 45.33 -6.28
CA THR A 1034 -28.79 45.33 -7.68
C THR A 1034 -27.30 45.00 -7.77
N LEU A 1035 -26.50 45.61 -6.91
CA LEU A 1035 -25.05 45.34 -6.80
C LEU A 1035 -24.79 43.88 -6.42
N ALA A 1036 -25.54 43.34 -5.46
CA ALA A 1036 -25.44 41.94 -5.04
C ALA A 1036 -25.78 40.99 -6.18
N GLN A 1037 -26.86 41.24 -6.93
CA GLN A 1037 -27.22 40.42 -8.09
C GLN A 1037 -26.15 40.44 -9.18
N ALA A 1038 -25.54 41.60 -9.45
CA ALA A 1038 -24.43 41.71 -10.39
C ALA A 1038 -23.20 40.92 -9.92
N SER A 1039 -22.84 41.01 -8.64
CA SER A 1039 -21.73 40.23 -8.06
C SER A 1039 -22.01 38.73 -8.06
N LEU A 1040 -23.25 38.30 -7.78
CA LEU A 1040 -23.66 36.89 -7.87
C LEU A 1040 -23.54 36.37 -9.31
N ALA A 1041 -23.95 37.15 -10.30
CA ALA A 1041 -23.80 36.78 -11.71
C ALA A 1041 -22.33 36.60 -12.11
N ARG A 1042 -21.43 37.50 -11.66
CA ARG A 1042 -19.99 37.37 -11.89
C ARG A 1042 -19.40 36.14 -11.20
N ALA A 1043 -19.77 35.89 -9.94
CA ALA A 1043 -19.31 34.72 -9.20
C ALA A 1043 -19.74 33.40 -9.87
N LEU A 1044 -20.98 33.33 -10.38
CA LEU A 1044 -21.46 32.17 -11.15
C LEU A 1044 -20.69 31.98 -12.46
N ALA A 1045 -20.42 33.05 -13.19
CA ALA A 1045 -19.62 32.99 -14.42
C ALA A 1045 -18.18 32.53 -14.15
N ALA A 1046 -17.58 32.97 -13.04
CA ALA A 1046 -16.25 32.52 -12.62
C ALA A 1046 -16.22 31.02 -12.28
N LEU A 1047 -17.24 30.51 -11.57
CA LEU A 1047 -17.38 29.07 -11.30
C LEU A 1047 -17.56 28.24 -12.59
N GLU A 1048 -18.28 28.78 -13.57
CA GLU A 1048 -18.47 28.13 -14.87
C GLU A 1048 -17.18 28.09 -15.71
N LEU A 1049 -16.43 29.19 -15.74
CA LEU A 1049 -15.13 29.24 -16.40
C LEU A 1049 -14.13 28.27 -15.75
N GLY A 1050 -14.11 28.20 -14.41
CA GLY A 1050 -13.26 27.26 -13.67
C GLY A 1050 -13.58 25.80 -14.00
N TYR A 1051 -14.87 25.47 -14.19
CA TYR A 1051 -15.29 24.15 -14.66
C TYR A 1051 -14.77 23.84 -16.06
N GLU A 1052 -14.94 24.76 -17.01
CA GLU A 1052 -14.49 24.59 -18.40
C GLU A 1052 -12.97 24.39 -18.48
N GLN A 1053 -12.20 25.16 -17.70
CA GLN A 1053 -10.75 25.01 -17.60
C GLN A 1053 -10.35 23.65 -17.02
N ALA A 1054 -11.01 23.20 -15.94
CA ALA A 1054 -10.71 21.92 -15.32
C ALA A 1054 -11.08 20.71 -16.23
N GLN A 1055 -12.12 20.82 -17.06
CA GLN A 1055 -12.41 19.83 -18.10
C GLN A 1055 -11.31 19.76 -19.18
N GLN A 1056 -10.74 20.90 -19.59
CA GLN A 1056 -9.68 20.94 -20.59
C GLN A 1056 -8.37 20.28 -20.13
N HIS A 1057 -8.13 20.23 -18.82
CA HIS A 1057 -6.91 19.66 -18.23
C HIS A 1057 -7.04 18.18 -17.81
N THR A 1058 -8.14 17.47 -18.12
CA THR A 1058 -8.37 16.03 -17.79
C THR A 1058 -8.12 15.68 -16.32
N ARG A 1059 -8.49 16.59 -15.39
CA ARG A 1059 -8.34 16.39 -13.94
C ARG A 1059 -9.63 16.02 -13.21
N LEU A 1060 -10.78 15.91 -13.89
CA LEU A 1060 -12.10 15.73 -13.26
C LEU A 1060 -12.81 14.42 -13.67
N PRO A 1061 -13.71 13.89 -12.81
CA PRO A 1061 -14.64 12.80 -13.18
C PRO A 1061 -15.76 13.25 -14.15
N ASP A 1062 -16.45 12.29 -14.78
CA ASP A 1062 -17.41 12.50 -15.89
C ASP A 1062 -18.64 13.38 -15.56
N GLY A 1063 -18.51 14.71 -15.70
CA GLY A 1063 -19.62 15.64 -15.91
C GLY A 1063 -19.85 16.74 -14.84
N PRO A 1064 -20.85 17.63 -15.05
CA PRO A 1064 -21.06 18.82 -14.20
C PRO A 1064 -21.39 18.51 -12.74
N ALA A 1065 -22.04 17.39 -12.47
CA ALA A 1065 -22.38 16.95 -11.12
C ALA A 1065 -21.13 16.52 -10.34
N ALA A 1066 -20.20 15.80 -10.99
CA ALA A 1066 -18.92 15.42 -10.38
C ALA A 1066 -18.01 16.62 -10.11
N HIS A 1067 -18.04 17.63 -10.98
CA HIS A 1067 -17.31 18.87 -10.69
C HIS A 1067 -17.93 19.69 -9.56
N CYS A 1068 -19.26 19.75 -9.46
CA CYS A 1068 -19.90 20.45 -8.34
C CYS A 1068 -19.71 19.71 -7.02
N HIS A 1069 -19.64 18.38 -7.08
CA HIS A 1069 -19.18 17.56 -5.97
C HIS A 1069 -17.79 18.00 -5.51
N GLU A 1070 -16.82 18.03 -6.43
CA GLU A 1070 -15.47 18.48 -6.11
C GLU A 1070 -15.45 19.94 -5.64
N LEU A 1071 -16.23 20.83 -6.25
CA LEU A 1071 -16.26 22.24 -5.86
C LEU A 1071 -16.80 22.47 -4.44
N LEU A 1072 -17.70 21.60 -3.96
CA LEU A 1072 -18.33 21.73 -2.64
C LEU A 1072 -17.64 20.90 -1.57
N LEU A 1073 -17.24 19.67 -1.89
CA LEU A 1073 -16.67 18.70 -0.96
C LEU A 1073 -15.16 18.56 -1.06
N ALA A 1074 -14.50 18.94 -2.17
CA ALA A 1074 -13.05 18.82 -2.24
C ALA A 1074 -12.27 19.68 -1.24
N PRO A 1075 -12.77 20.83 -0.72
CA PRO A 1075 -12.09 21.48 0.40
C PRO A 1075 -11.99 20.59 1.65
N ILE A 1076 -12.89 19.61 1.82
CA ILE A 1076 -12.97 18.68 2.95
C ILE A 1076 -12.32 17.33 2.60
N GLU A 1077 -12.60 16.80 1.41
CA GLU A 1077 -11.96 15.56 0.94
C GLU A 1077 -10.44 15.74 0.75
N ARG A 1078 -9.97 16.91 0.31
CA ARG A 1078 -8.52 17.21 0.22
C ARG A 1078 -7.89 17.45 1.58
N SER A 1079 -8.67 17.82 2.59
CA SER A 1079 -8.19 18.02 3.95
C SER A 1079 -8.19 16.74 4.79
N GLY A 1080 -8.58 15.59 4.20
CA GLY A 1080 -8.63 14.31 4.89
C GLY A 1080 -9.73 14.23 5.95
N VAL A 1081 -10.73 15.12 5.88
CA VAL A 1081 -11.84 15.14 6.84
C VAL A 1081 -12.97 14.27 6.30
N THR A 1082 -13.42 13.32 7.11
CA THR A 1082 -14.52 12.42 6.82
C THR A 1082 -15.59 12.57 7.89
N THR A 1083 -16.85 12.71 7.46
CA THR A 1083 -18.00 12.75 8.37
C THR A 1083 -18.81 11.46 8.31
N ASP A 1084 -19.51 11.11 9.39
CA ASP A 1084 -20.46 10.00 9.38
C ASP A 1084 -21.49 10.14 8.24
N ALA A 1085 -21.96 11.35 7.96
CA ALA A 1085 -22.89 11.62 6.87
C ALA A 1085 -22.37 11.18 5.49
N GLU A 1086 -21.08 11.34 5.20
CA GLU A 1086 -20.47 10.98 3.92
C GLU A 1086 -20.27 9.47 3.76
N VAL A 1087 -19.68 8.82 4.78
CA VAL A 1087 -19.46 7.36 4.83
C VAL A 1087 -20.78 6.61 4.65
N LEU A 1088 -21.85 7.17 5.20
CA LEU A 1088 -23.15 6.54 5.20
C LEU A 1088 -23.94 6.74 3.90
N LEU A 1089 -23.53 7.60 2.96
CA LEU A 1089 -24.23 7.78 1.67
C LEU A 1089 -24.01 6.61 0.71
N ASP A 1090 -22.97 5.81 0.91
CA ASP A 1090 -22.78 4.56 0.18
C ASP A 1090 -23.71 3.47 0.74
N GLY A 1091 -24.73 3.09 -0.03
CA GLY A 1091 -25.72 2.10 0.40
C GLY A 1091 -25.16 0.69 0.62
N SER A 1092 -23.94 0.42 0.14
CA SER A 1092 -23.29 -0.90 0.26
C SER A 1092 -22.85 -1.24 1.69
N THR A 1093 -22.47 -0.25 2.51
CA THR A 1093 -22.02 -0.45 3.90
C THR A 1093 -23.16 -0.73 4.90
N ARG A 1094 -24.41 -0.60 4.47
CA ARG A 1094 -25.61 -0.76 5.32
C ARG A 1094 -26.26 -2.14 5.23
N VAL A 1095 -25.67 -3.05 4.45
CA VAL A 1095 -26.09 -4.44 4.32
C VAL A 1095 -24.87 -5.34 4.51
N LEU A 1096 -24.87 -6.16 5.56
CA LEU A 1096 -23.75 -7.06 5.88
C LEU A 1096 -24.21 -8.51 5.85
N SER A 1097 -23.32 -9.43 5.49
CA SER A 1097 -23.57 -10.84 5.79
C SER A 1097 -23.44 -11.07 7.30
N GLN A 1098 -24.05 -12.14 7.80
CA GLN A 1098 -23.90 -12.54 9.20
C GLN A 1098 -22.42 -12.81 9.54
N HIS A 1099 -21.66 -13.36 8.60
CA HIS A 1099 -20.23 -13.59 8.76
C HIS A 1099 -19.46 -12.27 8.96
N ASP A 1100 -19.65 -11.28 8.08
CA ASP A 1100 -18.97 -9.98 8.19
C ASP A 1100 -19.36 -9.25 9.50
N TYR A 1101 -20.64 -9.36 9.90
CA TYR A 1101 -21.11 -8.80 11.16
C TYR A 1101 -20.49 -9.48 12.38
N ASP A 1102 -20.37 -10.81 12.36
CA ASP A 1102 -19.75 -11.58 13.45
C ASP A 1102 -18.24 -11.31 13.53
N GLU A 1103 -17.56 -11.11 12.41
CA GLU A 1103 -16.15 -10.70 12.37
C GLU A 1103 -15.95 -9.30 12.99
N LEU A 1104 -16.77 -8.32 12.60
CA LEU A 1104 -16.75 -6.97 13.19
C LEU A 1104 -17.04 -7.02 14.69
N ARG A 1105 -18.02 -7.85 15.10
CA ARG A 1105 -18.34 -8.04 16.52
C ARG A 1105 -17.18 -8.66 17.30
N ALA A 1106 -16.54 -9.68 16.76
CA ALA A 1106 -15.37 -10.29 17.40
C ALA A 1106 -14.21 -9.30 17.53
N ALA A 1107 -14.01 -8.42 16.53
CA ALA A 1107 -13.03 -7.35 16.59
C ALA A 1107 -13.37 -6.31 17.67
N ASP A 1108 -14.64 -5.89 17.77
CA ASP A 1108 -15.10 -4.96 18.80
C ASP A 1108 -15.01 -5.56 20.22
N GLU A 1109 -15.33 -6.85 20.40
CA GLU A 1109 -15.16 -7.56 21.68
C GLU A 1109 -13.69 -7.60 22.09
N ALA A 1110 -12.78 -7.93 21.16
CA ALA A 1110 -11.33 -7.89 21.41
C ALA A 1110 -10.81 -6.48 21.72
N ALA A 1111 -11.33 -5.44 21.04
CA ALA A 1111 -11.02 -4.05 21.32
C ALA A 1111 -11.51 -3.64 22.73
N GLY A 1112 -12.70 -4.09 23.14
CA GLY A 1112 -13.22 -3.89 24.49
C GLY A 1112 -12.39 -4.56 25.58
N GLU A 1113 -11.92 -5.80 25.35
CA GLU A 1113 -10.99 -6.49 26.25
C GLU A 1113 -9.66 -5.75 26.37
N ARG A 1114 -9.09 -5.32 25.24
CA ARG A 1114 -7.85 -4.52 25.19
C ARG A 1114 -8.01 -3.17 25.89
N CYS A 1115 -9.13 -2.48 25.72
CA CYS A 1115 -9.46 -1.25 26.43
C CYS A 1115 -9.42 -1.46 27.96
N GLN A 1116 -10.08 -2.53 28.45
CA GLN A 1116 -10.07 -2.86 29.88
C GLN A 1116 -8.66 -3.22 30.38
N GLU A 1117 -7.86 -3.90 29.57
CA GLU A 1117 -6.47 -4.21 29.89
C GLU A 1117 -5.62 -2.96 30.00
N LEU A 1118 -5.70 -2.04 29.02
CA LEU A 1118 -5.01 -0.75 29.02
C LEU A 1118 -5.37 0.09 30.25
N VAL A 1119 -6.67 0.24 30.55
CA VAL A 1119 -7.15 0.98 31.72
C VAL A 1119 -6.67 0.33 33.02
N ARG A 1120 -6.71 -1.00 33.12
CA ARG A 1120 -6.22 -1.71 34.31
C ARG A 1120 -4.70 -1.56 34.46
N ALA A 1121 -3.95 -1.70 33.38
CA ALA A 1121 -2.50 -1.56 33.37
C ALA A 1121 -2.08 -0.13 33.76
N SER A 1122 -2.75 0.88 33.21
CA SER A 1122 -2.50 2.28 33.56
C SER A 1122 -2.82 2.59 35.03
N LYS A 1123 -3.96 2.12 35.54
CA LYS A 1123 -4.32 2.25 36.97
C LYS A 1123 -3.32 1.53 37.88
N ASN A 1124 -2.85 0.34 37.49
CA ASN A 1124 -1.84 -0.41 38.24
C ASN A 1124 -0.48 0.31 38.22
N ALA A 1125 -0.05 0.80 37.06
CA ALA A 1125 1.19 1.56 36.91
C ALA A 1125 1.15 2.84 37.74
N ARG A 1126 0.06 3.62 37.65
CA ARG A 1126 -0.15 4.81 38.50
C ARG A 1126 -0.12 4.47 39.97
N SER A 1127 -0.81 3.41 40.41
CA SER A 1127 -0.80 2.99 41.82
C SER A 1127 0.57 2.50 42.30
N ALA A 1128 1.38 1.90 41.41
CA ALA A 1128 2.68 1.34 41.73
C ALA A 1128 3.83 2.36 41.67
N LEU A 1129 3.68 3.40 40.85
CA LEU A 1129 4.73 4.38 40.56
C LEU A 1129 4.43 5.76 41.15
N LEU A 1130 3.18 6.18 41.32
CA LEU A 1130 2.89 7.49 41.91
C LEU A 1130 3.24 7.52 43.40
N VAL A 1131 4.00 8.53 43.82
CA VAL A 1131 4.37 8.83 45.20
C VAL A 1131 3.72 10.16 45.58
N ASN A 1132 2.81 10.13 46.56
CA ASN A 1132 2.18 11.35 47.07
C ASN A 1132 3.22 12.14 47.87
N ALA A 1133 3.49 13.39 47.48
CA ALA A 1133 4.49 14.25 48.11
C ALA A 1133 4.16 14.66 49.56
N ASP A 1134 2.92 14.41 50.02
CA ASP A 1134 2.43 14.69 51.38
C ASP A 1134 2.67 13.52 52.39
N ALA A 1135 3.41 12.47 52.00
CA ALA A 1135 3.77 11.36 52.89
C ALA A 1135 5.17 11.49 53.48
#